data_AF-A0A3M1DM73-F1
#
_entry.id   AF-A0A3M1DM73-F1
#
_cell.length_a   1.000
_cell.length_b   1.000
_cell.length_c   1.000
_cell.angle_alpha   90.00
_cell.angle_beta   90.00
_cell.angle_gamma   90.00
#
_symmetry.space_group_name_H-M   'P 1'
#
loop_
_entity.id
_entity.type
_entity.pdbx_description
1 polymer ?
#
loop_
_entity_poly.entity_id
_entity_poly.type
_entity_poly.pdbx_seq_one_letter_code
_entity_poly.pdbx_strand_id
1 'polypeptide(L)'
;MPSNSTEQPAHDIRTLRRRFQLINEGRLRRAMESLRPRQREILEILPLLFHVNYPLLPGYVSSSSPCGIRGYRPGRESLATARRLCRSFNWKGRALPRLEIEGIYMMGSSGTIAHGEQSDFDFWLCHREGLPAEAAGELARKARLVEEWANGEGLELHFFIFSPGAFREGRHMELSAESSGSSQHYLLLDEFYRSGVVLAGLPPAWWFVPREQEGEYQRVLESLRRRRLLGEDEAVDFGGLPTIPPAEFFGAALWQLYKGLGAPYKSLMKLLLMETYASEYPDIDLLSLRYKQAVHQGVTDLDELDPYLQMYRKVEEYLGALGDAVRLDLLRRCFYLKVGEHLSRRRRVAGPSWRRAIIERLTGEWGWGSVQIVRLDTREQWRVESVREEQRVLTTAFYLSYRRLSAFAREQGDTLQISSDDLTVLGRRLYVAFERKAGKIERIDLAAPGPLYEENVSIHQLAPGNGREGWLLLRGAATPHERGEGQPLQRAGSLCELLAWCHLNRIVSDQTGIALHPVHGSLSVREIHNVLGVFERLFPGGKLREPSREELLGPARSEQLVLFVNLAPDHHREEHFVASDRTCALSYGARRENLVLGLDLCTATSWGEVFCHSFRGLDGLMECLSESLRRVPRGPGPLPALEVHCDTPNYAGVIVQCLRDIMTDLLRARLRKDHSRPWFILQGGEEFRLLDLGGDTPAWRPLRGERQLLEQLGSPSPTFREVMFERHTLAQTPLPLIFRANREGWIQIFFDVEGGRAQVWILDERGALFHQEQEYFSTPALLRHNLRFLEAVVNRCRELPHSAPGGDPGGDRIEAHELRRGDRTQWSLRRVDIDGGQSQVSPIDVQVIGDTTPDGGKVFSVYVNGIEFSTLEHGGRLFEAAARHILQMRSSAATYPIHVSDIDLAPGLFGTEDSWPPQTIVYLRYKKTIEERLNEALERLKGETNAT
;
A
#
# COMPACT_ATOMS: atom_id res chain seq x y z
N MET A 1 -4.05 39.75 -55.49
CA MET A 1 -5.42 39.23 -55.62
C MET A 1 -5.38 37.72 -55.65
N PRO A 2 -5.72 37.03 -54.54
CA PRO A 2 -6.01 35.60 -54.57
C PRO A 2 -7.51 35.40 -54.83
N SER A 3 -7.81 34.44 -55.69
CA SER A 3 -9.14 34.07 -56.17
C SER A 3 -10.09 33.63 -55.06
N ASN A 4 -11.24 34.30 -54.96
CA ASN A 4 -12.44 33.79 -54.30
C ASN A 4 -12.87 32.48 -54.96
N SER A 5 -12.63 31.34 -54.32
CA SER A 5 -13.29 30.07 -54.61
C SER A 5 -14.09 29.63 -53.38
N THR A 6 -15.09 30.44 -53.00
CA THR A 6 -16.03 30.23 -51.90
C THR A 6 -17.31 29.50 -52.34
N GLU A 7 -17.21 28.61 -53.33
CA GLU A 7 -18.35 27.82 -53.76
C GLU A 7 -18.02 26.33 -53.72
N GLN A 8 -18.41 25.65 -52.64
CA GLN A 8 -18.76 24.23 -52.74
C GLN A 8 -20.04 24.11 -53.59
N PRO A 9 -20.00 23.50 -54.78
CA PRO A 9 -21.18 23.31 -55.61
C PRO A 9 -22.12 22.28 -54.97
N ALA A 10 -23.44 22.40 -55.17
CA ALA A 10 -24.44 21.46 -54.66
C ALA A 10 -24.21 19.98 -55.07
N HIS A 11 -23.45 19.77 -56.16
CA HIS A 11 -22.98 18.47 -56.64
C HIS A 11 -22.03 17.78 -55.64
N ASP A 12 -21.25 18.56 -54.89
CA ASP A 12 -20.25 18.07 -53.94
C ASP A 12 -20.93 17.46 -52.68
N ILE A 13 -21.93 18.14 -52.12
CA ILE A 13 -22.65 17.67 -50.91
C ILE A 13 -23.42 16.36 -51.14
N ARG A 14 -24.08 16.22 -52.30
CA ARG A 14 -24.78 14.96 -52.66
C ARG A 14 -23.78 13.81 -52.81
N THR A 15 -22.61 14.08 -53.37
CA THR A 15 -21.54 13.10 -53.53
C THR A 15 -20.99 12.68 -52.17
N LEU A 16 -20.70 13.63 -51.28
CA LEU A 16 -20.27 13.36 -49.90
C LEU A 16 -21.31 12.54 -49.13
N ARG A 17 -22.59 12.90 -49.22
CA ARG A 17 -23.71 12.16 -48.61
C ARG A 17 -23.72 10.69 -49.08
N ARG A 18 -23.57 10.47 -50.39
CA ARG A 18 -23.55 9.12 -50.97
C ARG A 18 -22.35 8.30 -50.50
N ARG A 19 -21.16 8.91 -50.43
CA ARG A 19 -19.94 8.24 -49.93
C ARG A 19 -20.08 7.83 -48.47
N PHE A 20 -20.56 8.75 -47.63
CA PHE A 20 -20.81 8.45 -46.22
C PHE A 20 -21.83 7.32 -46.05
N GLN A 21 -22.96 7.37 -46.78
CA GLN A 21 -23.97 6.31 -46.74
C GLN A 21 -23.40 4.95 -47.15
N LEU A 22 -22.61 4.91 -48.24
CA LEU A 22 -21.96 3.68 -48.70
C LEU A 22 -21.04 3.09 -47.63
N ILE A 23 -20.23 3.93 -46.99
CA ILE A 23 -19.30 3.51 -45.93
C ILE A 23 -20.09 3.02 -44.70
N ASN A 24 -21.13 3.76 -44.30
CA ASN A 24 -21.98 3.42 -43.16
C ASN A 24 -22.69 2.06 -43.36
N GLU A 25 -23.31 1.85 -44.53
CA GLU A 25 -23.95 0.59 -44.90
C GLU A 25 -22.94 -0.57 -44.94
N GLY A 26 -21.73 -0.29 -45.43
CA GLY A 26 -20.61 -1.24 -45.41
C GLY A 26 -20.21 -1.66 -44.00
N ARG A 27 -20.01 -0.70 -43.09
CA ARG A 27 -19.65 -0.96 -41.69
C ARG A 27 -20.78 -1.62 -40.90
N LEU A 28 -22.04 -1.26 -41.15
CA LEU A 28 -23.20 -1.91 -40.56
C LEU A 28 -23.28 -3.39 -40.99
N ARG A 29 -23.01 -3.70 -42.27
CA ARG A 29 -22.91 -5.09 -42.74
C ARG A 29 -21.77 -5.85 -42.04
N ARG A 30 -20.58 -5.26 -41.92
CA ARG A 30 -19.46 -5.85 -41.17
C ARG A 30 -19.81 -6.12 -39.71
N ALA A 31 -20.52 -5.21 -39.05
CA ALA A 31 -21.00 -5.40 -37.68
C ALA A 31 -21.97 -6.59 -37.61
N MET A 32 -22.95 -6.67 -38.51
CA MET A 32 -23.89 -7.80 -38.57
C MET A 32 -23.20 -9.13 -38.86
N GLU A 33 -22.20 -9.17 -39.75
CA GLU A 33 -21.45 -10.38 -40.09
C GLU A 33 -20.77 -11.03 -38.89
N SER A 34 -20.30 -10.22 -37.94
CA SER A 34 -19.61 -10.68 -36.73
C SER A 34 -20.53 -11.27 -35.65
N LEU A 35 -21.84 -11.02 -35.75
CA LEU A 35 -22.83 -11.44 -34.77
C LEU A 35 -23.39 -12.83 -35.06
N ARG A 36 -23.78 -13.56 -33.99
CA ARG A 36 -24.56 -14.80 -34.10
C ARG A 36 -25.99 -14.49 -34.58
N PRO A 37 -26.72 -15.45 -35.20
CA PRO A 37 -28.06 -15.19 -35.73
C PRO A 37 -29.03 -14.51 -34.76
N ARG A 38 -29.09 -14.98 -33.50
CA ARG A 38 -29.94 -14.37 -32.45
C ARG A 38 -29.52 -12.94 -32.10
N GLN A 39 -28.21 -12.66 -32.03
CA GLN A 39 -27.69 -11.32 -31.76
C GLN A 39 -27.96 -10.36 -32.92
N ARG A 40 -27.92 -10.84 -34.18
CA ARG A 40 -28.32 -10.05 -35.36
C ARG A 40 -29.77 -9.60 -35.26
N GLU A 41 -30.67 -10.50 -34.89
CA GLU A 41 -32.10 -10.16 -34.71
C GLU A 41 -32.31 -9.04 -33.67
N ILE A 42 -31.53 -9.05 -32.58
CA ILE A 42 -31.55 -7.99 -31.56
C ILE A 42 -31.12 -6.65 -32.16
N LEU A 43 -29.99 -6.61 -32.87
CA LEU A 43 -29.49 -5.38 -33.47
C LEU A 43 -30.42 -4.85 -34.57
N GLU A 44 -31.10 -5.73 -35.31
CA GLU A 44 -32.09 -5.37 -36.33
C GLU A 44 -33.38 -4.76 -35.75
N ILE A 45 -33.86 -5.27 -34.61
CA ILE A 45 -35.09 -4.75 -33.98
C ILE A 45 -34.83 -3.51 -33.12
N LEU A 46 -33.60 -3.29 -32.65
CA LEU A 46 -33.26 -2.23 -31.71
C LEU A 46 -33.79 -0.85 -32.14
N PRO A 47 -33.63 -0.37 -33.38
CA PRO A 47 -34.21 0.90 -33.80
C PRO A 47 -35.75 0.93 -33.72
N LEU A 48 -36.41 -0.19 -33.99
CA LEU A 48 -37.87 -0.27 -33.90
C LEU A 48 -38.34 -0.12 -32.46
N LEU A 49 -37.63 -0.70 -31.48
CA LEU A 49 -37.97 -0.58 -30.06
C LEU A 49 -38.01 0.88 -29.60
N PHE A 50 -37.14 1.74 -30.13
CA PHE A 50 -37.14 3.18 -29.85
C PHE A 50 -38.07 3.98 -30.76
N HIS A 51 -38.37 3.48 -31.95
CA HIS A 51 -39.32 4.12 -32.86
C HIS A 51 -40.78 3.98 -32.43
N VAL A 52 -41.13 2.90 -31.72
CA VAL A 52 -42.50 2.67 -31.22
C VAL A 52 -42.57 2.62 -29.70
N ASN A 53 -43.75 2.86 -29.16
CA ASN A 53 -44.04 2.64 -27.75
C ASN A 53 -45.19 1.63 -27.63
N TYR A 54 -44.85 0.35 -27.41
CA TYR A 54 -45.81 -0.76 -27.44
C TYR A 54 -45.69 -1.62 -26.16
N PRO A 55 -46.79 -1.87 -25.40
CA PRO A 55 -46.74 -2.51 -24.08
C PRO A 55 -46.04 -3.86 -23.97
N LEU A 56 -46.07 -4.67 -25.03
CA LEU A 56 -45.52 -6.03 -25.02
C LEU A 56 -44.13 -6.12 -25.69
N LEU A 57 -43.56 -5.00 -26.12
CA LEU A 57 -42.18 -4.98 -26.65
C LEU A 57 -41.18 -4.65 -25.53
N PRO A 58 -39.94 -5.15 -25.62
CA PRO A 58 -38.86 -4.78 -24.70
C PRO A 58 -38.70 -3.26 -24.60
N GLY A 59 -38.44 -2.77 -23.39
CA GLY A 59 -38.24 -1.34 -23.12
C GLY A 59 -39.52 -0.54 -22.84
N TYR A 60 -40.71 -1.14 -22.81
CA TYR A 60 -41.92 -0.40 -22.46
C TYR A 60 -41.91 0.06 -20.99
N VAL A 61 -42.20 1.34 -20.76
CA VAL A 61 -42.28 1.95 -19.42
C VAL A 61 -43.69 2.48 -19.16
N SER A 62 -44.17 3.40 -19.98
CA SER A 62 -45.51 4.00 -19.88
C SER A 62 -46.07 4.34 -21.26
N SER A 63 -47.34 4.72 -21.37
CA SER A 63 -47.93 5.15 -22.65
C SER A 63 -47.39 6.50 -23.14
N SER A 64 -46.80 7.31 -22.26
CA SER A 64 -46.20 8.62 -22.56
C SER A 64 -44.71 8.57 -22.87
N SER A 65 -44.08 7.40 -22.79
CA SER A 65 -42.63 7.28 -23.02
C SER A 65 -42.23 7.78 -24.42
N PRO A 66 -41.15 8.59 -24.53
CA PRO A 66 -40.70 9.12 -25.81
C PRO A 66 -40.41 8.03 -26.84
N CYS A 67 -40.84 8.27 -28.07
CA CYS A 67 -40.58 7.40 -29.21
C CYS A 67 -40.59 8.19 -30.51
N GLY A 68 -40.19 7.51 -31.59
CA GLY A 68 -40.16 8.09 -32.93
C GLY A 68 -38.79 8.62 -33.28
N ILE A 69 -38.13 7.92 -34.19
CA ILE A 69 -36.81 8.26 -34.72
C ILE A 69 -36.96 9.01 -36.03
N ARG A 70 -36.32 10.17 -36.15
CA ARG A 70 -36.26 10.97 -37.40
C ARG A 70 -35.61 10.18 -38.54
N GLY A 71 -36.14 10.29 -39.75
CA GLY A 71 -35.58 9.62 -40.93
C GLY A 71 -35.65 8.08 -40.95
N TYR A 72 -36.08 7.42 -39.86
CA TYR A 72 -36.15 5.96 -39.78
C TYR A 72 -37.48 5.42 -40.31
N ARG A 73 -37.41 4.34 -41.08
CA ARG A 73 -38.56 3.53 -41.49
C ARG A 73 -38.29 2.07 -41.18
N PRO A 74 -39.18 1.37 -40.43
CA PRO A 74 -38.98 -0.03 -40.11
C PRO A 74 -38.83 -0.91 -41.37
N GLY A 75 -37.71 -1.63 -41.44
CA GLY A 75 -37.46 -2.62 -42.49
C GLY A 75 -38.28 -3.90 -42.30
N ARG A 76 -38.36 -4.73 -43.35
CA ARG A 76 -39.11 -6.01 -43.32
C ARG A 76 -38.64 -6.95 -42.21
N GLU A 77 -37.33 -7.04 -42.01
CA GLU A 77 -36.71 -7.89 -40.99
C GLU A 77 -37.05 -7.41 -39.58
N SER A 78 -36.87 -6.13 -39.27
CA SER A 78 -37.25 -5.55 -37.96
C SER A 78 -38.72 -5.82 -37.59
N LEU A 79 -39.64 -5.71 -38.55
CA LEU A 79 -41.06 -6.01 -38.36
C LEU A 79 -41.34 -7.51 -38.17
N ALA A 80 -40.60 -8.37 -38.86
CA ALA A 80 -40.70 -9.81 -38.68
C ALA A 80 -40.20 -10.23 -37.28
N THR A 81 -39.07 -9.68 -36.85
CA THR A 81 -38.51 -9.89 -35.50
C THR A 81 -39.48 -9.41 -34.42
N ALA A 82 -40.09 -8.23 -34.60
CA ALA A 82 -41.10 -7.73 -33.65
C ALA A 82 -42.32 -8.65 -33.53
N ARG A 83 -42.79 -9.25 -34.64
CA ARG A 83 -43.89 -10.23 -34.62
C ARG A 83 -43.50 -11.56 -33.99
N ARG A 84 -42.23 -11.96 -34.09
CA ARG A 84 -41.71 -13.15 -33.40
C ARG A 84 -41.69 -12.93 -31.89
N LEU A 85 -41.22 -11.77 -31.43
CA LEU A 85 -41.22 -11.41 -30.01
C LEU A 85 -42.64 -11.21 -29.45
N CYS A 86 -43.51 -10.55 -30.22
CA CYS A 86 -44.88 -10.26 -29.82
C CYS A 86 -45.86 -10.55 -30.96
N ARG A 87 -46.54 -11.70 -30.92
CA ARG A 87 -47.46 -12.13 -31.99
C ARG A 87 -48.62 -11.14 -32.27
N SER A 88 -49.05 -10.40 -31.25
CA SER A 88 -50.10 -9.36 -31.38
C SER A 88 -49.58 -8.03 -31.93
N PHE A 89 -48.27 -7.89 -32.18
CA PHE A 89 -47.69 -6.68 -32.73
C PHE A 89 -48.14 -6.47 -34.17
N ASN A 90 -48.80 -5.34 -34.42
CA ASN A 90 -49.22 -4.94 -35.75
C ASN A 90 -48.76 -3.50 -36.04
N TRP A 91 -47.91 -3.35 -37.05
CA TRP A 91 -47.43 -2.05 -37.49
C TRP A 91 -48.54 -1.30 -38.24
N LYS A 92 -49.02 -0.21 -37.63
CA LYS A 92 -50.09 0.63 -38.17
C LYS A 92 -49.58 1.90 -38.89
N GLY A 93 -48.27 2.08 -39.04
CA GLY A 93 -47.70 3.21 -39.77
C GLY A 93 -48.23 4.58 -39.32
N ARG A 94 -48.48 4.75 -38.02
CA ARG A 94 -49.08 5.99 -37.50
C ARG A 94 -48.08 7.15 -37.62
N ALA A 95 -48.54 8.27 -38.17
CA ALA A 95 -47.80 9.53 -38.06
C ALA A 95 -47.73 9.93 -36.59
N LEU A 96 -46.53 9.89 -36.01
CA LEU A 96 -46.31 10.38 -34.64
C LEU A 96 -46.38 11.91 -34.66
N PRO A 97 -47.10 12.55 -33.71
CA PRO A 97 -47.19 14.01 -33.66
C PRO A 97 -45.83 14.69 -33.50
N ARG A 98 -44.90 14.01 -32.81
CA ARG A 98 -43.52 14.43 -32.61
C ARG A 98 -42.60 13.21 -32.70
N LEU A 99 -41.44 13.42 -33.31
CA LEU A 99 -40.34 12.46 -33.34
C LEU A 99 -39.33 12.92 -32.29
N GLU A 100 -39.30 12.23 -31.17
CA GLU A 100 -38.52 12.64 -29.99
C GLU A 100 -37.03 12.26 -30.09
N ILE A 101 -36.67 11.37 -31.04
CA ILE A 101 -35.32 10.81 -31.21
C ILE A 101 -34.73 11.27 -32.55
N GLU A 102 -33.54 11.85 -32.53
CA GLU A 102 -32.84 12.33 -33.72
C GLU A 102 -31.97 11.24 -34.38
N GLY A 103 -31.36 10.38 -33.57
CA GLY A 103 -30.62 9.23 -34.07
C GLY A 103 -30.09 8.29 -33.01
N ILE A 104 -29.69 7.12 -33.48
CA ILE A 104 -29.05 6.04 -32.74
C ILE A 104 -27.76 5.69 -33.49
N TYR A 105 -26.63 5.83 -32.81
CA TYR A 105 -25.32 5.62 -33.40
C TYR A 105 -24.57 4.55 -32.61
N MET A 106 -24.02 3.56 -33.30
CA MET A 106 -23.06 2.63 -32.71
C MET A 106 -21.69 3.29 -32.62
N MET A 107 -20.98 2.99 -31.54
CA MET A 107 -19.69 3.56 -31.23
C MET A 107 -18.60 2.51 -30.99
N GLY A 108 -17.34 2.96 -31.10
CA GLY A 108 -16.18 2.16 -30.73
C GLY A 108 -15.77 1.14 -31.79
N SER A 109 -15.73 -0.14 -31.42
CA SER A 109 -15.18 -1.19 -32.29
C SER A 109 -16.16 -1.71 -33.34
N SER A 110 -17.45 -1.43 -33.22
CA SER A 110 -18.52 -1.95 -34.08
C SER A 110 -18.24 -1.76 -35.58
N GLY A 111 -18.26 -2.85 -36.35
CA GLY A 111 -18.02 -2.81 -37.79
C GLY A 111 -16.59 -2.44 -38.21
N THR A 112 -15.61 -2.64 -37.32
CA THR A 112 -14.17 -2.49 -37.59
C THR A 112 -13.45 -3.84 -37.47
N ILE A 113 -12.17 -3.90 -37.87
CA ILE A 113 -11.33 -5.09 -37.76
C ILE A 113 -11.18 -5.54 -36.31
N ALA A 114 -11.29 -4.61 -35.36
CA ALA A 114 -11.16 -4.86 -33.93
C ALA A 114 -12.46 -5.33 -33.25
N HIS A 115 -13.57 -5.49 -33.98
CA HIS A 115 -14.80 -6.04 -33.41
C HIS A 115 -14.77 -7.56 -33.36
N GLY A 116 -14.93 -8.15 -32.18
CA GLY A 116 -15.00 -9.60 -31.99
C GLY A 116 -16.21 -10.00 -31.14
N GLU A 117 -16.46 -11.32 -31.01
CA GLU A 117 -17.66 -11.85 -30.33
C GLU A 117 -17.83 -11.40 -28.86
N GLN A 118 -16.74 -11.01 -28.20
CA GLN A 118 -16.73 -10.54 -26.81
C GLN A 118 -16.74 -9.00 -26.69
N SER A 119 -16.89 -8.28 -27.80
CA SER A 119 -16.94 -6.82 -27.77
C SER A 119 -18.35 -6.34 -27.43
N ASP A 120 -18.43 -5.41 -26.50
CA ASP A 120 -19.62 -4.65 -26.12
C ASP A 120 -20.07 -3.70 -27.24
N PHE A 121 -21.36 -3.36 -27.24
CA PHE A 121 -21.91 -2.32 -28.12
C PHE A 121 -22.28 -1.07 -27.33
N ASP A 122 -21.55 0.01 -27.60
CA ASP A 122 -21.89 1.34 -27.10
C ASP A 122 -22.80 2.07 -28.10
N PHE A 123 -23.90 2.63 -27.62
CA PHE A 123 -24.86 3.37 -28.42
C PHE A 123 -25.03 4.80 -27.93
N TRP A 124 -24.95 5.76 -28.84
CA TRP A 124 -25.43 7.12 -28.60
C TRP A 124 -26.89 7.21 -29.01
N LEU A 125 -27.77 7.47 -28.04
CA LEU A 125 -29.20 7.68 -28.23
C LEU A 125 -29.51 9.17 -28.08
N CYS A 126 -29.61 9.85 -29.22
CA CYS A 126 -29.75 11.30 -29.25
C CYS A 126 -31.23 11.69 -29.33
N HIS A 127 -31.72 12.39 -28.31
CA HIS A 127 -33.06 12.95 -28.31
C HIS A 127 -33.05 14.41 -28.79
N ARG A 128 -34.22 14.89 -29.23
CA ARG A 128 -34.36 16.28 -29.70
C ARG A 128 -34.06 17.29 -28.60
N GLU A 129 -33.67 18.48 -29.01
CA GLU A 129 -33.61 19.62 -28.10
C GLU A 129 -34.98 19.95 -27.49
N GLY A 130 -34.96 20.37 -26.22
CA GLY A 130 -36.16 20.72 -25.46
C GLY A 130 -37.05 19.53 -25.09
N LEU A 131 -36.51 18.30 -25.01
CA LEU A 131 -37.20 17.18 -24.36
C LEU A 131 -37.27 17.46 -22.84
N PRO A 132 -38.46 17.43 -22.19
CA PRO A 132 -38.57 17.63 -20.76
C PRO A 132 -37.75 16.60 -19.96
N ALA A 133 -37.18 17.01 -18.82
CA ALA A 133 -36.32 16.14 -18.00
C ALA A 133 -37.01 14.83 -17.56
N GLU A 134 -38.31 14.88 -17.25
CA GLU A 134 -39.11 13.69 -16.91
C GLU A 134 -39.18 12.70 -18.09
N ALA A 135 -39.40 13.21 -19.31
CA ALA A 135 -39.44 12.41 -20.53
C ALA A 135 -38.05 11.85 -20.88
N ALA A 136 -36.97 12.62 -20.67
CA ALA A 136 -35.61 12.10 -20.79
C ALA A 136 -35.35 10.98 -19.77
N GLY A 137 -35.85 11.12 -18.54
CA GLY A 137 -35.82 10.07 -17.51
C GLY A 137 -36.59 8.80 -17.91
N GLU A 138 -37.77 8.95 -18.54
CA GLU A 138 -38.51 7.83 -19.14
C GLU A 138 -37.71 7.11 -20.23
N LEU A 139 -37.07 7.88 -21.12
CA LEU A 139 -36.24 7.33 -22.19
C LEU A 139 -35.05 6.56 -21.62
N ALA A 140 -34.43 7.05 -20.55
CA ALA A 140 -33.36 6.37 -19.84
C ALA A 140 -33.81 5.09 -19.12
N ARG A 141 -35.03 5.05 -18.58
CA ARG A 141 -35.62 3.81 -18.06
C ARG A 141 -35.87 2.80 -19.19
N LYS A 142 -36.42 3.27 -20.31
CA LYS A 142 -36.64 2.44 -21.50
C LYS A 142 -35.34 1.84 -22.03
N ALA A 143 -34.27 2.63 -22.13
CA ALA A 143 -32.96 2.15 -22.56
C ALA A 143 -32.43 1.05 -21.64
N ARG A 144 -32.45 1.25 -20.31
CA ARG A 144 -32.05 0.23 -19.33
C ARG A 144 -32.81 -1.09 -19.45
N LEU A 145 -34.12 -1.03 -19.65
CA LEU A 145 -34.92 -2.23 -19.88
C LEU A 145 -34.57 -2.95 -21.20
N VAL A 146 -34.13 -2.22 -22.23
CA VAL A 146 -33.62 -2.81 -23.47
C VAL A 146 -32.24 -3.45 -23.24
N GLU A 147 -31.38 -2.83 -22.42
CA GLU A 147 -30.07 -3.39 -22.01
C GLU A 147 -30.25 -4.70 -21.27
N GLU A 148 -31.11 -4.74 -20.26
CA GLU A 148 -31.41 -5.94 -19.47
C GLU A 148 -31.96 -7.07 -20.36
N TRP A 149 -32.88 -6.75 -21.28
CA TRP A 149 -33.43 -7.72 -22.23
C TRP A 149 -32.35 -8.27 -23.17
N ALA A 150 -31.54 -7.41 -23.79
CA ALA A 150 -30.49 -7.84 -24.71
C ALA A 150 -29.41 -8.66 -24.01
N ASN A 151 -29.05 -8.29 -22.77
CA ASN A 151 -28.09 -9.03 -21.96
C ASN A 151 -28.61 -10.44 -21.63
N GLY A 152 -29.91 -10.58 -21.30
CA GLY A 152 -30.55 -11.88 -21.12
C GLY A 152 -30.53 -12.76 -22.38
N GLU A 153 -30.39 -12.15 -23.56
CA GLU A 153 -30.28 -12.82 -24.85
C GLU A 153 -28.83 -13.04 -25.31
N GLY A 154 -27.85 -12.65 -24.48
CA GLY A 154 -26.41 -12.84 -24.73
C GLY A 154 -25.78 -11.76 -25.62
N LEU A 155 -26.35 -10.55 -25.67
CA LEU A 155 -25.74 -9.38 -26.31
C LEU A 155 -25.58 -8.26 -25.29
N GLU A 156 -24.33 -7.95 -24.94
CA GLU A 156 -24.02 -6.84 -24.02
C GLU A 156 -24.04 -5.51 -24.79
N LEU A 157 -24.89 -4.58 -24.35
CA LEU A 157 -25.05 -3.27 -24.95
C LEU A 157 -25.33 -2.19 -23.90
N HIS A 158 -24.86 -0.98 -24.19
CA HIS A 158 -24.89 0.17 -23.28
C HIS A 158 -25.35 1.43 -24.04
N PHE A 159 -26.32 2.17 -23.50
CA PHE A 159 -26.86 3.40 -24.09
C PHE A 159 -26.40 4.65 -23.33
N PHE A 160 -25.88 5.60 -24.09
CA PHE A 160 -25.55 6.95 -23.65
C PHE A 160 -26.56 7.93 -24.24
N ILE A 161 -27.31 8.61 -23.38
CA ILE A 161 -28.46 9.42 -23.76
C ILE A 161 -28.18 10.88 -23.49
N PHE A 162 -28.35 11.72 -24.51
CA PHE A 162 -28.14 13.18 -24.39
C PHE A 162 -28.78 13.91 -25.58
N SER A 163 -28.85 15.25 -25.49
CA SER A 163 -29.19 16.08 -26.65
C SER A 163 -27.91 16.52 -27.38
N PRO A 164 -27.89 16.50 -28.73
CA PRO A 164 -26.72 16.92 -29.51
C PRO A 164 -26.28 18.36 -29.22
N GLY A 165 -27.23 19.29 -29.04
CA GLY A 165 -26.92 20.67 -28.66
C GLY A 165 -26.28 20.80 -27.28
N ALA A 166 -26.73 20.02 -26.29
CA ALA A 166 -26.11 19.99 -24.97
C ALA A 166 -24.68 19.43 -25.05
N PHE A 167 -24.48 18.37 -25.84
CA PHE A 167 -23.16 17.80 -26.08
C PHE A 167 -22.22 18.82 -26.74
N ARG A 168 -22.66 19.51 -27.80
CA ARG A 168 -21.88 20.55 -28.50
C ARG A 168 -21.43 21.69 -27.58
N GLU A 169 -22.24 22.07 -26.61
CA GLU A 169 -21.91 23.10 -25.62
C GLU A 169 -20.99 22.59 -24.49
N GLY A 170 -20.51 21.34 -24.56
CA GLY A 170 -19.71 20.71 -23.52
C GLY A 170 -20.48 20.46 -22.22
N ARG A 171 -21.82 20.53 -22.25
CA ARG A 171 -22.65 20.29 -21.06
C ARG A 171 -22.69 18.78 -20.77
N HIS A 172 -22.25 18.45 -19.57
CA HIS A 172 -21.89 17.13 -19.05
C HIS A 172 -22.73 15.93 -19.55
N MET A 173 -22.02 14.84 -19.87
CA MET A 173 -22.56 13.48 -19.78
C MET A 173 -22.08 12.86 -18.47
N GLU A 174 -22.98 12.57 -17.53
CA GLU A 174 -22.66 11.71 -16.39
C GLU A 174 -22.48 10.26 -16.89
N LEU A 175 -21.28 9.96 -17.37
CA LEU A 175 -20.87 8.60 -17.73
C LEU A 175 -20.52 7.84 -16.45
N SER A 176 -21.51 7.40 -15.68
CA SER A 176 -21.38 6.54 -14.48
C SER A 176 -20.54 7.08 -13.29
N ALA A 177 -20.78 6.51 -12.09
CA ALA A 177 -20.24 6.94 -10.81
C ALA A 177 -18.71 6.75 -10.64
N GLU A 178 -18.02 6.13 -11.62
CA GLU A 178 -16.58 5.88 -11.58
C GLU A 178 -15.79 6.60 -12.67
N SER A 179 -16.43 7.34 -13.59
CA SER A 179 -15.69 7.98 -14.68
C SER A 179 -15.29 9.40 -14.35
N SER A 180 -14.00 9.68 -14.53
CA SER A 180 -13.45 11.00 -14.86
C SER A 180 -13.93 11.52 -16.25
N GLY A 181 -15.12 11.09 -16.70
CA GLY A 181 -15.72 11.37 -18.01
C GLY A 181 -16.08 12.83 -18.23
N SER A 182 -15.96 13.68 -17.21
CA SER A 182 -16.08 15.14 -17.32
C SER A 182 -14.96 15.79 -18.13
N SER A 183 -13.91 15.06 -18.53
CA SER A 183 -12.67 15.61 -19.10
C SER A 183 -12.33 15.20 -20.55
N GLN A 184 -13.23 14.56 -21.32
CA GLN A 184 -12.87 13.96 -22.63
C GLN A 184 -13.86 14.28 -23.77
N HIS A 185 -14.40 15.51 -23.83
CA HIS A 185 -15.42 15.87 -24.82
C HIS A 185 -14.91 15.73 -26.27
N TYR A 186 -13.81 16.39 -26.60
CA TYR A 186 -13.24 16.39 -27.95
C TYR A 186 -12.56 15.06 -28.32
N LEU A 187 -11.93 14.38 -27.35
CA LEU A 187 -11.37 13.04 -27.60
C LEU A 187 -12.44 12.00 -27.91
N LEU A 188 -13.57 12.07 -27.21
CA LEU A 188 -14.71 11.22 -27.50
C LEU A 188 -15.33 11.58 -28.86
N LEU A 189 -15.34 12.86 -29.23
CA LEU A 189 -15.79 13.33 -30.54
C LEU A 189 -14.85 12.88 -31.67
N ASP A 190 -13.53 12.88 -31.48
CA ASP A 190 -12.56 12.29 -32.41
C ASP A 190 -12.85 10.79 -32.61
N GLU A 191 -13.10 10.05 -31.53
CA GLU A 191 -13.52 8.64 -31.60
C GLU A 191 -14.86 8.48 -32.33
N PHE A 192 -15.84 9.35 -32.07
CA PHE A 192 -17.15 9.34 -32.73
C PHE A 192 -17.05 9.57 -34.23
N TYR A 193 -16.33 10.59 -34.67
CA TYR A 193 -16.27 10.91 -36.09
C TYR A 193 -15.52 9.89 -36.93
N ARG A 194 -14.50 9.23 -36.39
CA ARG A 194 -13.81 8.16 -37.12
C ARG A 194 -14.51 6.80 -37.03
N SER A 195 -15.19 6.49 -35.92
CA SER A 195 -15.71 5.13 -35.65
C SER A 195 -17.23 5.00 -35.53
N GLY A 196 -17.97 6.09 -35.48
CA GLY A 196 -19.42 6.08 -35.40
C GLY A 196 -20.07 5.42 -36.61
N VAL A 197 -21.13 4.64 -36.38
CA VAL A 197 -21.99 4.06 -37.42
C VAL A 197 -23.43 4.43 -37.11
N VAL A 198 -24.10 5.09 -38.05
CA VAL A 198 -25.53 5.43 -37.96
C VAL A 198 -26.33 4.13 -38.07
N LEU A 199 -26.95 3.71 -36.97
CA LEU A 199 -27.86 2.57 -36.96
C LEU A 199 -29.25 3.00 -37.44
N ALA A 200 -29.75 4.14 -36.97
CA ALA A 200 -30.98 4.76 -37.40
C ALA A 200 -30.96 6.25 -37.08
N GLY A 201 -31.69 7.09 -37.83
CA GLY A 201 -31.69 8.52 -37.59
C GLY A 201 -31.15 9.35 -38.73
N LEU A 202 -30.82 10.59 -38.41
CA LEU A 202 -30.13 11.52 -39.30
C LEU A 202 -28.60 11.32 -39.23
N PRO A 203 -27.85 11.56 -40.31
CA PRO A 203 -26.38 11.52 -40.27
C PRO A 203 -25.79 12.72 -39.51
N PRO A 204 -24.55 12.62 -39.00
CA PRO A 204 -23.86 13.76 -38.43
C PRO A 204 -23.62 14.87 -39.47
N ALA A 205 -23.87 16.13 -39.09
CA ALA A 205 -23.67 17.31 -39.94
C ALA A 205 -22.19 17.52 -40.32
N TRP A 206 -21.28 17.02 -39.47
CA TRP A 206 -19.84 17.15 -39.62
C TRP A 206 -19.26 16.69 -40.96
N TRP A 207 -19.90 15.70 -41.59
CA TRP A 207 -19.48 15.18 -42.90
C TRP A 207 -19.64 16.18 -44.05
N PHE A 208 -20.49 17.19 -43.89
CA PHE A 208 -20.82 18.16 -44.96
C PHE A 208 -19.91 19.39 -44.97
N VAL A 209 -19.11 19.62 -43.93
CA VAL A 209 -18.12 20.70 -43.86
C VAL A 209 -16.76 20.15 -44.33
N PRO A 210 -16.03 20.77 -45.28
CA PRO A 210 -14.68 20.34 -45.69
C PRO A 210 -13.66 20.33 -44.54
N ARG A 211 -12.63 19.47 -44.61
CA ARG A 211 -11.51 19.47 -43.64
C ARG A 211 -10.82 20.84 -43.59
N GLU A 212 -10.60 21.47 -44.73
CA GLU A 212 -9.88 22.74 -44.86
C GLU A 212 -10.60 23.90 -44.17
N GLN A 213 -11.90 23.74 -43.90
CA GLN A 213 -12.75 24.74 -43.27
C GLN A 213 -13.18 24.34 -41.84
N GLU A 214 -12.53 23.34 -41.24
CA GLU A 214 -12.86 22.86 -39.89
C GLU A 214 -12.75 23.97 -38.84
N GLY A 215 -11.77 24.88 -38.99
CA GLY A 215 -11.62 26.05 -38.11
C GLY A 215 -12.78 27.05 -38.17
N GLU A 216 -13.58 27.02 -39.24
CA GLU A 216 -14.77 27.86 -39.43
C GLU A 216 -16.07 27.04 -39.45
N TYR A 217 -16.06 25.84 -38.84
CA TYR A 217 -17.12 24.83 -38.90
C TYR A 217 -18.55 25.40 -38.83
N GLN A 218 -18.83 26.18 -37.78
CA GLN A 218 -20.17 26.71 -37.51
C GLN A 218 -20.64 27.66 -38.63
N ARG A 219 -19.74 28.53 -39.10
CA ARG A 219 -20.02 29.51 -40.16
C ARG A 219 -20.33 28.82 -41.48
N VAL A 220 -19.60 27.75 -41.80
CA VAL A 220 -19.83 26.95 -43.01
C VAL A 220 -21.17 26.23 -42.94
N LEU A 221 -21.47 25.57 -41.82
CA LEU A 221 -22.72 24.85 -41.64
C LEU A 221 -23.95 25.79 -41.76
N GLU A 222 -23.88 26.98 -41.17
CA GLU A 222 -24.91 28.02 -41.31
C GLU A 222 -25.03 28.54 -42.75
N SER A 223 -23.92 28.64 -43.48
CA SER A 223 -23.94 28.98 -44.92
C SER A 223 -24.67 27.91 -45.73
N LEU A 224 -24.39 26.62 -45.47
CA LEU A 224 -25.05 25.49 -46.14
C LEU A 224 -26.56 25.49 -45.89
N ARG A 225 -26.99 25.76 -44.64
CA ARG A 225 -28.40 25.88 -44.26
C ARG A 225 -29.08 27.08 -44.92
N ARG A 226 -28.48 28.27 -44.88
CA ARG A 226 -29.01 29.50 -45.53
C ARG A 226 -29.18 29.32 -47.03
N ARG A 227 -28.23 28.65 -47.69
CA ARG A 227 -28.28 28.33 -49.13
C ARG A 227 -29.22 27.17 -49.46
N ARG A 228 -29.89 26.58 -48.47
CA ARG A 228 -30.78 25.40 -48.60
C ARG A 228 -30.09 24.20 -49.25
N LEU A 229 -28.78 24.08 -49.05
CA LEU A 229 -27.99 22.93 -49.51
C LEU A 229 -28.02 21.77 -48.49
N LEU A 230 -28.31 22.08 -47.23
CA LEU A 230 -28.57 21.13 -46.14
C LEU A 230 -29.78 21.62 -45.35
N GLY A 231 -30.83 20.82 -45.24
CA GLY A 231 -32.02 21.16 -44.44
C GLY A 231 -31.77 21.08 -42.93
N GLU A 232 -32.56 21.81 -42.12
CA GLU A 232 -32.45 21.78 -40.66
C GLU A 232 -32.74 20.39 -40.07
N ASP A 233 -33.63 19.63 -40.70
CA ASP A 233 -34.02 18.27 -40.28
C ASP A 233 -33.27 17.15 -41.05
N GLU A 234 -32.17 17.47 -41.75
CA GLU A 234 -31.43 16.48 -42.56
C GLU A 234 -30.17 15.91 -41.87
N ALA A 235 -29.68 16.53 -40.80
CA ALA A 235 -28.45 16.12 -40.13
C ALA A 235 -28.40 16.58 -38.66
N VAL A 236 -27.70 15.81 -37.82
CA VAL A 236 -27.48 16.14 -36.40
C VAL A 236 -26.14 16.85 -36.22
N ASP A 237 -26.14 18.01 -35.56
CA ASP A 237 -24.93 18.77 -35.29
C ASP A 237 -24.37 18.45 -33.90
N PHE A 238 -23.22 17.76 -33.87
CA PHE A 238 -22.47 17.46 -32.64
C PHE A 238 -21.33 18.47 -32.36
N GLY A 239 -21.10 19.44 -33.25
CA GLY A 239 -19.97 20.38 -33.19
C GLY A 239 -18.88 20.14 -34.24
N GLY A 240 -17.88 21.01 -34.25
CA GLY A 240 -16.65 20.84 -35.03
C GLY A 240 -15.51 20.33 -34.15
N LEU A 241 -14.42 19.89 -34.76
CA LEU A 241 -13.24 19.38 -34.06
C LEU A 241 -11.96 20.10 -34.53
N PRO A 242 -11.75 21.37 -34.14
CA PRO A 242 -10.59 22.14 -34.59
C PRO A 242 -9.28 21.69 -33.93
N THR A 243 -9.30 21.41 -32.62
CA THR A 243 -8.15 20.89 -31.85
C THR A 243 -8.65 20.29 -30.54
N ILE A 244 -7.79 19.57 -29.82
CA ILE A 244 -8.09 18.97 -28.52
C ILE A 244 -7.35 19.76 -27.43
N PRO A 245 -8.06 20.25 -26.38
CA PRO A 245 -7.43 20.92 -25.26
C PRO A 245 -6.42 20.02 -24.53
N PRO A 246 -5.28 20.56 -24.05
CA PRO A 246 -4.29 19.80 -23.29
C PRO A 246 -4.86 19.00 -22.12
N ALA A 247 -5.89 19.54 -21.45
CA ALA A 247 -6.55 18.91 -20.31
C ALA A 247 -7.20 17.56 -20.64
N GLU A 248 -7.68 17.38 -21.87
CA GLU A 248 -8.34 16.13 -22.22
C GLU A 248 -7.36 14.98 -22.42
N PHE A 249 -6.16 15.24 -22.97
CA PHE A 249 -5.13 14.20 -23.16
C PHE A 249 -4.73 13.57 -21.84
N PHE A 250 -4.54 14.41 -20.81
CA PHE A 250 -4.14 13.92 -19.51
C PHE A 250 -5.28 13.14 -18.83
N GLY A 251 -6.51 13.67 -18.84
CA GLY A 251 -7.68 12.97 -18.31
C GLY A 251 -7.92 11.61 -18.97
N ALA A 252 -7.77 11.54 -20.30
CA ALA A 252 -7.87 10.30 -21.06
C ALA A 252 -6.73 9.32 -20.79
N ALA A 253 -5.49 9.80 -20.71
CA ALA A 253 -4.34 8.99 -20.36
C ALA A 253 -4.49 8.34 -18.98
N LEU A 254 -4.93 9.13 -17.99
CA LEU A 254 -5.22 8.68 -16.63
C LEU A 254 -6.25 7.55 -16.63
N TRP A 255 -7.33 7.72 -17.41
CA TRP A 255 -8.36 6.69 -17.56
C TRP A 255 -7.85 5.40 -18.21
N GLN A 256 -7.03 5.51 -19.27
CA GLN A 256 -6.45 4.33 -19.91
C GLN A 256 -5.46 3.61 -19.00
N LEU A 257 -4.69 4.33 -18.19
CA LEU A 257 -3.82 3.72 -17.18
C LEU A 257 -4.63 2.96 -16.12
N TYR A 258 -5.78 3.50 -15.70
CA TYR A 258 -6.70 2.82 -14.78
C TYR A 258 -7.29 1.55 -15.38
N LYS A 259 -7.91 1.65 -16.58
CA LYS A 259 -8.48 0.50 -17.29
C LYS A 259 -7.43 -0.54 -17.70
N GLY A 260 -6.18 -0.12 -17.86
CA GLY A 260 -5.05 -0.97 -18.24
C GLY A 260 -4.78 -2.11 -17.26
N LEU A 261 -5.17 -1.97 -15.99
CA LEU A 261 -5.06 -3.05 -15.00
C LEU A 261 -5.94 -4.26 -15.33
N GLY A 262 -7.09 -4.05 -15.98
CA GLY A 262 -8.01 -5.13 -16.39
C GLY A 262 -7.89 -5.51 -17.87
N ALA A 263 -7.62 -4.54 -18.76
CA ALA A 263 -7.57 -4.75 -20.20
C ALA A 263 -6.32 -4.11 -20.84
N PRO A 264 -5.11 -4.62 -20.53
CA PRO A 264 -3.85 -3.92 -20.81
C PRO A 264 -3.62 -3.64 -22.28
N TYR A 265 -3.91 -4.59 -23.17
CA TYR A 265 -3.62 -4.43 -24.60
C TYR A 265 -4.47 -3.33 -25.25
N LYS A 266 -5.79 -3.31 -24.99
CA LYS A 266 -6.71 -2.27 -25.51
C LYS A 266 -6.33 -0.90 -24.96
N SER A 267 -6.07 -0.83 -23.65
CA SER A 267 -5.73 0.43 -22.98
C SER A 267 -4.38 0.99 -23.39
N LEU A 268 -3.36 0.13 -23.58
CA LEU A 268 -2.05 0.58 -24.02
C LEU A 268 -2.10 1.20 -25.42
N MET A 269 -2.88 0.62 -26.35
CA MET A 269 -3.04 1.20 -27.69
C MET A 269 -3.64 2.61 -27.64
N LYS A 270 -4.70 2.79 -26.84
CA LYS A 270 -5.33 4.10 -26.66
C LYS A 270 -4.39 5.08 -25.95
N LEU A 271 -3.62 4.61 -24.96
CA LEU A 271 -2.64 5.43 -24.24
C LEU A 271 -1.52 5.91 -25.16
N LEU A 272 -1.01 5.04 -26.04
CA LEU A 272 -0.02 5.39 -27.05
C LEU A 272 -0.56 6.41 -28.07
N LEU A 273 -1.84 6.31 -28.43
CA LEU A 273 -2.48 7.33 -29.26
C LEU A 273 -2.50 8.69 -28.54
N MET A 274 -2.84 8.72 -27.25
CA MET A 274 -2.81 9.97 -26.47
C MET A 274 -1.41 10.56 -26.39
N GLU A 275 -0.40 9.72 -26.20
CA GLU A 275 1.01 10.14 -26.22
C GLU A 275 1.42 10.70 -27.58
N THR A 276 0.96 10.07 -28.67
CA THR A 276 1.20 10.54 -30.04
C THR A 276 0.59 11.93 -30.23
N TYR A 277 -0.70 12.10 -29.90
CA TYR A 277 -1.36 13.41 -30.00
C TYR A 277 -0.71 14.47 -29.12
N ALA A 278 -0.32 14.14 -27.89
CA ALA A 278 0.38 15.08 -27.00
C ALA A 278 1.73 15.53 -27.58
N SER A 279 2.43 14.66 -28.31
CA SER A 279 3.71 15.01 -28.96
C SER A 279 3.56 15.91 -30.18
N GLU A 280 2.37 15.97 -30.78
CA GLU A 280 2.04 16.80 -31.94
C GLU A 280 1.42 18.15 -31.53
N TYR A 281 1.16 18.36 -30.24
CA TYR A 281 0.55 19.59 -29.75
C TYR A 281 1.42 20.83 -30.05
N PRO A 282 0.86 21.95 -30.55
CA PRO A 282 -0.58 22.23 -30.76
C PRO A 282 -1.16 21.76 -32.10
N ASP A 283 -0.32 21.44 -33.08
CA ASP A 283 -0.69 21.10 -34.46
C ASP A 283 -1.00 19.59 -34.61
N ILE A 284 -2.01 19.14 -33.86
CA ILE A 284 -2.37 17.72 -33.78
C ILE A 284 -2.98 17.24 -35.08
N ASP A 285 -2.46 16.14 -35.62
CA ASP A 285 -3.03 15.51 -36.80
C ASP A 285 -3.99 14.38 -36.40
N LEU A 286 -5.22 14.81 -36.11
CA LEU A 286 -6.32 13.99 -35.59
C LEU A 286 -6.77 12.90 -36.56
N LEU A 287 -7.01 11.70 -36.03
CA LEU A 287 -7.46 10.54 -36.82
C LEU A 287 -8.80 10.80 -37.50
N SER A 288 -9.75 11.47 -36.84
CA SER A 288 -11.02 11.84 -37.49
C SER A 288 -10.81 12.77 -38.68
N LEU A 289 -9.90 13.75 -38.61
CA LEU A 289 -9.59 14.64 -39.73
C LEU A 289 -8.87 13.91 -40.87
N ARG A 290 -7.95 12.98 -40.56
CA ARG A 290 -7.36 12.07 -41.57
C ARG A 290 -8.44 11.23 -42.25
N TYR A 291 -9.34 10.64 -41.47
CA TYR A 291 -10.46 9.84 -41.98
C TYR A 291 -11.37 10.67 -42.90
N LYS A 292 -11.77 11.86 -42.45
CA LYS A 292 -12.61 12.80 -43.21
C LYS A 292 -11.98 13.17 -44.55
N GLN A 293 -10.69 13.49 -44.54
CA GLN A 293 -9.98 13.84 -45.75
C GLN A 293 -9.99 12.69 -46.77
N ALA A 294 -9.73 11.46 -46.33
CA ALA A 294 -9.76 10.29 -47.21
C ALA A 294 -11.14 10.11 -47.88
N VAL A 295 -12.22 10.24 -47.11
CA VAL A 295 -13.60 10.16 -47.63
C VAL A 295 -13.91 11.31 -48.61
N HIS A 296 -13.46 12.53 -48.30
CA HIS A 296 -13.61 13.70 -49.16
C HIS A 296 -12.83 13.56 -50.47
N GLN A 297 -11.68 12.89 -50.45
CA GLN A 297 -10.88 12.54 -51.64
C GLN A 297 -11.44 11.35 -52.43
N GLY A 298 -12.48 10.67 -51.92
CA GLY A 298 -13.19 9.62 -52.63
C GLY A 298 -12.76 8.20 -52.26
N VAL A 299 -11.95 8.03 -51.21
CA VAL A 299 -11.68 6.72 -50.64
C VAL A 299 -12.97 6.19 -50.02
N THR A 300 -13.40 5.00 -50.45
CA THR A 300 -14.58 4.29 -49.90
C THR A 300 -14.27 2.84 -49.54
N ASP A 301 -13.00 2.43 -49.67
CA ASP A 301 -12.56 1.11 -49.24
C ASP A 301 -12.57 1.04 -47.71
N LEU A 302 -13.32 0.07 -47.18
CA LEU A 302 -13.52 -0.09 -45.75
C LEU A 302 -12.30 -0.65 -45.02
N ASP A 303 -11.39 -1.33 -45.72
CA ASP A 303 -10.15 -1.86 -45.14
C ASP A 303 -9.13 -0.72 -44.96
N GLU A 304 -9.04 0.20 -45.92
CA GLU A 304 -8.21 1.40 -45.83
C GLU A 304 -8.76 2.40 -44.81
N LEU A 305 -10.08 2.55 -44.74
CA LEU A 305 -10.76 3.41 -43.79
C LEU A 305 -10.96 2.76 -42.42
N ASP A 306 -10.42 1.58 -42.13
CA ASP A 306 -10.68 0.94 -40.83
C ASP A 306 -10.15 1.81 -39.66
N PRO A 307 -11.01 2.23 -38.71
CA PRO A 307 -10.61 3.18 -37.66
C PRO A 307 -9.52 2.66 -36.73
N TYR A 308 -9.49 1.35 -36.46
CA TYR A 308 -8.47 0.73 -35.61
C TYR A 308 -7.16 0.54 -36.38
N LEU A 309 -7.22 0.25 -37.68
CA LEU A 309 -6.03 0.20 -38.52
C LEU A 309 -5.37 1.58 -38.64
N GLN A 310 -6.16 2.64 -38.84
CA GLN A 310 -5.64 4.00 -38.89
C GLN A 310 -5.00 4.42 -37.56
N MET A 311 -5.62 4.07 -36.44
CA MET A 311 -5.03 4.28 -35.11
C MET A 311 -3.70 3.54 -34.97
N TYR A 312 -3.64 2.26 -35.35
CA TYR A 312 -2.40 1.49 -35.35
C TYR A 312 -1.30 2.16 -36.19
N ARG A 313 -1.60 2.57 -37.42
CA ARG A 313 -0.64 3.21 -38.33
C ARG A 313 -0.12 4.54 -37.79
N LYS A 314 -1.00 5.38 -37.23
CA LYS A 314 -0.62 6.65 -36.61
C LYS A 314 0.38 6.46 -35.47
N VAL A 315 0.15 5.46 -34.61
CA VAL A 315 1.08 5.15 -33.51
C VAL A 315 2.36 4.47 -34.04
N GLU A 316 2.27 3.65 -35.08
CA GLU A 316 3.43 3.06 -35.75
C GLU A 316 4.36 4.14 -36.35
N GLU A 317 3.80 5.15 -37.03
CA GLU A 317 4.53 6.33 -37.52
C GLU A 317 5.29 7.03 -36.39
N TYR A 318 4.61 7.28 -35.28
CA TYR A 318 5.18 7.94 -34.10
C TYR A 318 6.33 7.14 -33.46
N LEU A 319 6.10 5.86 -33.16
CA LEU A 319 7.12 5.02 -32.52
C LEU A 319 8.30 4.74 -33.47
N GLY A 320 8.04 4.65 -34.77
CA GLY A 320 9.05 4.56 -35.80
C GLY A 320 9.94 5.80 -35.85
N ALA A 321 9.35 7.00 -35.81
CA ALA A 321 10.09 8.27 -35.77
C ALA A 321 10.95 8.42 -34.50
N LEU A 322 10.50 7.85 -33.36
CA LEU A 322 11.28 7.79 -32.13
C LEU A 322 12.37 6.71 -32.11
N GLY A 323 12.34 5.75 -33.05
CA GLY A 323 13.23 4.59 -33.04
C GLY A 323 12.92 3.58 -31.91
N ASP A 324 11.71 3.60 -31.35
CA ASP A 324 11.33 2.73 -30.23
C ASP A 324 10.78 1.38 -30.73
N ALA A 325 11.71 0.52 -31.16
CA ALA A 325 11.38 -0.78 -31.72
C ALA A 325 10.67 -1.72 -30.72
N VAL A 326 10.97 -1.61 -29.42
CA VAL A 326 10.38 -2.46 -28.38
C VAL A 326 8.90 -2.15 -28.19
N ARG A 327 8.54 -0.86 -28.08
CA ARG A 327 7.13 -0.46 -27.96
C ARG A 327 6.38 -0.65 -29.26
N LEU A 328 7.04 -0.51 -30.42
CA LEU A 328 6.41 -0.77 -31.71
C LEU A 328 6.02 -2.25 -31.87
N ASP A 329 6.90 -3.18 -31.50
CA ASP A 329 6.55 -4.60 -31.50
C ASP A 329 5.43 -4.92 -30.49
N LEU A 330 5.44 -4.28 -29.32
CA LEU A 330 4.35 -4.42 -28.36
C LEU A 330 3.02 -3.87 -28.92
N LEU A 331 3.02 -2.72 -29.59
CA LEU A 331 1.82 -2.19 -30.26
C LEU A 331 1.25 -3.19 -31.27
N ARG A 332 2.12 -3.83 -32.07
CA ARG A 332 1.72 -4.86 -33.04
C ARG A 332 1.07 -6.06 -32.35
N ARG A 333 1.66 -6.55 -31.25
CA ARG A 333 1.06 -7.59 -30.39
C ARG A 333 -0.29 -7.15 -29.82
N CYS A 334 -0.39 -5.92 -29.29
CA CYS A 334 -1.65 -5.38 -28.79
C CYS A 334 -2.73 -5.34 -29.89
N PHE A 335 -2.39 -4.88 -31.08
CA PHE A 335 -3.31 -4.82 -32.22
C PHE A 335 -3.76 -6.23 -32.63
N TYR A 336 -2.83 -7.17 -32.81
CA TYR A 336 -3.13 -8.56 -33.15
C TYR A 336 -4.07 -9.21 -32.12
N LEU A 337 -3.76 -9.07 -30.84
CA LEU A 337 -4.57 -9.61 -29.74
C LEU A 337 -5.94 -8.93 -29.63
N LYS A 338 -6.03 -7.62 -29.90
CA LYS A 338 -7.31 -6.88 -29.90
C LYS A 338 -8.23 -7.32 -31.05
N VAL A 339 -7.65 -7.67 -32.19
CA VAL A 339 -8.38 -8.22 -33.34
C VAL A 339 -8.86 -9.64 -33.04
N GLY A 340 -8.01 -10.48 -32.45
CA GLY A 340 -8.42 -11.83 -32.00
C GLY A 340 -8.67 -12.82 -33.14
N GLU A 341 -8.08 -12.60 -34.32
CA GLU A 341 -8.11 -13.55 -35.45
C GLU A 341 -6.91 -14.50 -35.36
N HIS A 342 -7.14 -15.76 -34.98
CA HIS A 342 -6.07 -16.74 -34.80
C HIS A 342 -5.55 -17.30 -36.14
N LEU A 343 -4.40 -16.80 -36.60
CA LEU A 343 -3.80 -17.19 -37.88
C LEU A 343 -3.24 -18.63 -37.89
N SER A 344 -2.80 -19.16 -36.77
CA SER A 344 -2.27 -20.53 -36.64
C SER A 344 -3.35 -21.61 -36.79
N ARG A 345 -4.62 -21.29 -36.54
CA ARG A 345 -5.73 -22.24 -36.58
C ARG A 345 -6.39 -22.23 -37.96
N ARG A 346 -6.74 -23.42 -38.47
CA ARG A 346 -7.59 -23.55 -39.67
C ARG A 346 -9.00 -23.08 -39.35
N ARG A 347 -9.62 -22.30 -40.23
CA ARG A 347 -11.01 -21.86 -40.06
C ARG A 347 -11.98 -23.04 -40.14
N ARG A 348 -12.96 -23.03 -39.24
CA ARG A 348 -14.06 -24.02 -39.21
C ARG A 348 -15.12 -23.76 -40.29
N VAL A 349 -15.26 -22.52 -40.75
CA VAL A 349 -16.22 -22.12 -41.79
C VAL A 349 -15.49 -21.86 -43.10
N ALA A 350 -15.96 -22.50 -44.17
CA ALA A 350 -15.46 -22.27 -45.53
C ALA A 350 -15.91 -20.89 -46.05
N GLY A 351 -14.98 -20.09 -46.56
CA GLY A 351 -15.23 -18.77 -47.14
C GLY A 351 -14.10 -17.77 -46.81
N PRO A 352 -13.95 -16.65 -47.52
CA PRO A 352 -12.96 -15.60 -47.19
C PRO A 352 -13.35 -14.85 -45.90
N SER A 353 -12.37 -14.39 -45.12
CA SER A 353 -12.57 -13.46 -43.98
C SER A 353 -11.71 -12.26 -44.28
N TRP A 354 -12.35 -11.10 -44.47
CA TRP A 354 -11.65 -9.86 -44.76
C TRP A 354 -10.70 -9.48 -43.61
N ARG A 355 -11.12 -9.70 -42.35
CA ARG A 355 -10.29 -9.47 -41.15
C ARG A 355 -9.01 -10.29 -41.20
N ARG A 356 -9.16 -11.58 -41.50
CA ARG A 356 -8.02 -12.50 -41.61
C ARG A 356 -7.04 -12.08 -42.70
N ALA A 357 -7.53 -11.70 -43.88
CA ALA A 357 -6.70 -11.25 -44.99
C ALA A 357 -5.86 -10.01 -44.62
N ILE A 358 -6.43 -9.05 -43.89
CA ILE A 358 -5.70 -7.88 -43.41
C ILE A 358 -4.61 -8.29 -42.40
N ILE A 359 -4.92 -9.16 -41.44
CA ILE A 359 -3.93 -9.58 -40.43
C ILE A 359 -2.82 -10.44 -41.06
N GLU A 360 -3.12 -11.29 -42.04
CA GLU A 360 -2.11 -12.03 -42.81
C GLU A 360 -1.17 -11.07 -43.57
N ARG A 361 -1.71 -10.00 -44.17
CA ARG A 361 -0.89 -8.96 -44.79
C ARG A 361 -0.01 -8.23 -43.76
N LEU A 362 -0.58 -7.76 -42.65
CA LEU A 362 0.14 -7.02 -41.63
C LEU A 362 1.24 -7.84 -40.96
N THR A 363 0.96 -9.10 -40.62
CA THR A 363 1.98 -10.00 -40.03
C THR A 363 3.14 -10.27 -41.00
N GLY A 364 2.87 -10.30 -42.31
CA GLY A 364 3.89 -10.31 -43.35
C GLY A 364 4.73 -9.02 -43.37
N GLU A 365 4.09 -7.85 -43.31
CA GLU A 365 4.77 -6.55 -43.24
C GLU A 365 5.64 -6.40 -41.97
N TRP A 366 5.20 -6.96 -40.84
CA TRP A 366 5.95 -6.94 -39.58
C TRP A 366 7.14 -7.92 -39.55
N GLY A 367 7.21 -8.84 -40.51
CA GLY A 367 8.22 -9.89 -40.55
C GLY A 367 8.00 -11.00 -39.51
N TRP A 368 6.77 -11.20 -39.04
CA TRP A 368 6.47 -12.22 -38.03
C TRP A 368 6.51 -13.63 -38.63
N GLY A 369 7.27 -14.52 -37.99
CA GLY A 369 7.29 -15.93 -38.31
C GLY A 369 6.11 -16.71 -37.71
N SER A 370 5.91 -17.94 -38.18
CA SER A 370 4.86 -18.84 -37.67
C SER A 370 4.96 -19.10 -36.16
N VAL A 371 6.17 -19.14 -35.60
CA VAL A 371 6.41 -19.35 -34.16
C VAL A 371 5.78 -18.25 -33.30
N GLN A 372 5.94 -16.99 -33.70
CA GLN A 372 5.38 -15.85 -32.98
C GLN A 372 3.85 -15.84 -33.03
N ILE A 373 3.29 -16.14 -34.20
CA ILE A 373 1.84 -16.25 -34.40
C ILE A 373 1.26 -17.36 -33.52
N VAL A 374 1.86 -18.56 -33.56
CA VAL A 374 1.43 -19.70 -32.73
C VAL A 374 1.49 -19.33 -31.26
N ARG A 375 2.57 -18.68 -30.80
CA ARG A 375 2.71 -18.22 -29.41
C ARG A 375 1.55 -17.30 -29.01
N LEU A 376 1.19 -16.31 -29.82
CA LEU A 376 0.10 -15.37 -29.49
C LEU A 376 -1.28 -16.06 -29.53
N ASP A 377 -1.52 -16.97 -30.47
CA ASP A 377 -2.78 -17.71 -30.61
C ASP A 377 -3.01 -18.78 -29.53
N THR A 378 -1.94 -19.19 -28.84
CA THR A 378 -1.97 -20.07 -27.68
C THR A 378 -1.82 -19.29 -26.37
N ARG A 379 -2.17 -18.00 -26.36
CA ARG A 379 -2.11 -17.14 -25.16
C ARG A 379 -2.80 -17.75 -23.95
N GLU A 380 -3.94 -18.39 -24.11
CA GLU A 380 -4.67 -19.08 -23.02
C GLU A 380 -3.85 -20.18 -22.33
N GLN A 381 -2.81 -20.70 -23.00
CA GLN A 381 -1.92 -21.76 -22.53
C GLN A 381 -0.57 -21.19 -22.06
N TRP A 382 -0.41 -19.86 -22.01
CA TRP A 382 0.83 -19.26 -21.54
C TRP A 382 1.11 -19.63 -20.11
N ARG A 383 2.37 -19.99 -19.88
CA ARG A 383 2.89 -20.29 -18.55
C ARG A 383 3.61 -19.09 -17.95
N VAL A 384 3.98 -19.22 -16.69
CA VAL A 384 4.63 -18.20 -15.85
C VAL A 384 5.73 -17.44 -16.58
N GLU A 385 6.63 -18.13 -17.26
CA GLU A 385 7.80 -17.55 -17.92
C GLU A 385 7.39 -16.59 -19.04
N SER A 386 6.49 -17.03 -19.93
CA SER A 386 5.94 -16.22 -21.02
C SER A 386 5.15 -15.02 -20.51
N VAL A 387 4.36 -15.21 -19.44
CA VAL A 387 3.57 -14.14 -18.81
C VAL A 387 4.50 -13.09 -18.19
N ARG A 388 5.56 -13.52 -17.50
CA ARG A 388 6.55 -12.62 -16.90
C ARG A 388 7.29 -11.79 -17.93
N GLU A 389 7.68 -12.39 -19.06
CA GLU A 389 8.29 -11.66 -20.17
C GLU A 389 7.34 -10.58 -20.70
N GLU A 390 6.11 -10.97 -21.07
CA GLU A 390 5.12 -10.05 -21.63
C GLU A 390 4.80 -8.90 -20.65
N GLN A 391 4.61 -9.23 -19.38
CA GLN A 391 4.30 -8.25 -18.35
C GLN A 391 5.40 -7.21 -18.19
N ARG A 392 6.69 -7.61 -18.23
CA ARG A 392 7.80 -6.65 -18.14
C ARG A 392 7.73 -5.62 -19.26
N VAL A 393 7.41 -6.06 -20.49
CA VAL A 393 7.29 -5.13 -21.64
C VAL A 393 6.08 -4.22 -21.47
N LEU A 394 4.91 -4.76 -21.09
CA LEU A 394 3.69 -3.99 -20.84
C LEU A 394 3.90 -2.94 -19.74
N THR A 395 4.41 -3.35 -18.58
CA THR A 395 4.70 -2.47 -17.44
C THR A 395 5.64 -1.33 -17.83
N THR A 396 6.71 -1.65 -18.57
CA THR A 396 7.67 -0.64 -19.02
C THR A 396 7.00 0.36 -19.97
N ALA A 397 6.17 -0.12 -20.90
CA ALA A 397 5.46 0.75 -21.84
C ALA A 397 4.46 1.67 -21.14
N PHE A 398 3.66 1.17 -20.19
CA PHE A 398 2.75 1.98 -19.38
C PHE A 398 3.49 3.06 -18.58
N TYR A 399 4.59 2.69 -17.93
CA TYR A 399 5.40 3.64 -17.14
C TYR A 399 6.02 4.74 -18.01
N LEU A 400 6.55 4.39 -19.19
CA LEU A 400 7.11 5.36 -20.14
C LEU A 400 6.05 6.33 -20.67
N SER A 401 4.87 5.81 -21.06
CA SER A 401 3.74 6.65 -21.47
C SER A 401 3.30 7.59 -20.36
N TYR A 402 3.14 7.08 -19.13
CA TYR A 402 2.78 7.88 -17.98
C TYR A 402 3.78 9.02 -17.74
N ARG A 403 5.09 8.72 -17.79
CA ARG A 403 6.14 9.74 -17.63
C ARG A 403 6.09 10.82 -18.69
N ARG A 404 5.92 10.46 -19.97
CA ARG A 404 5.83 11.42 -21.08
C ARG A 404 4.60 12.31 -20.97
N LEU A 405 3.43 11.71 -20.71
CA LEU A 405 2.17 12.44 -20.56
C LEU A 405 2.16 13.32 -19.31
N SER A 406 2.80 12.87 -18.22
CA SER A 406 2.99 13.69 -17.02
C SER A 406 3.96 14.85 -17.24
N ALA A 407 5.01 14.67 -18.06
CA ALA A 407 5.92 15.75 -18.42
C ALA A 407 5.20 16.81 -19.26
N PHE A 408 4.48 16.39 -20.30
CA PHE A 408 3.62 17.26 -21.11
C PHE A 408 2.63 18.05 -20.24
N ALA A 409 1.97 17.40 -19.29
CA ALA A 409 1.01 18.07 -18.41
C ALA A 409 1.67 19.18 -17.56
N ARG A 410 2.89 18.96 -17.05
CA ARG A 410 3.60 19.99 -16.26
C ARG A 410 4.03 21.18 -17.11
N GLU A 411 4.40 20.96 -18.38
CA GLU A 411 4.75 22.02 -19.32
C GLU A 411 3.55 22.92 -19.65
N GLN A 412 2.33 22.37 -19.64
CA GLN A 412 1.08 23.09 -19.90
C GLN A 412 0.41 23.67 -18.62
N GLY A 413 1.14 23.69 -17.49
CA GLY A 413 0.65 23.75 -16.10
C GLY A 413 -0.40 24.81 -15.72
N ASP A 414 -0.58 25.90 -16.48
CA ASP A 414 -1.61 26.92 -16.20
C ASP A 414 -2.99 26.59 -16.80
N THR A 415 -3.07 25.64 -17.74
CA THR A 415 -4.32 25.29 -18.46
C THR A 415 -5.04 24.04 -17.93
N LEU A 416 -4.42 23.31 -17.00
CA LEU A 416 -4.92 22.03 -16.52
C LEU A 416 -5.62 22.19 -15.16
N GLN A 417 -6.96 22.14 -15.14
CA GLN A 417 -7.73 22.01 -13.90
C GLN A 417 -7.63 20.60 -13.29
N ILE A 418 -6.42 20.06 -13.16
CA ILE A 418 -6.20 18.70 -12.68
C ILE A 418 -5.63 18.79 -11.27
N SER A 419 -6.32 18.16 -10.31
CA SER A 419 -5.86 18.16 -8.92
C SER A 419 -4.53 17.40 -8.82
N SER A 420 -3.54 18.01 -8.15
CA SER A 420 -2.28 17.36 -7.78
C SER A 420 -2.49 16.03 -7.03
N ASP A 421 -3.65 15.88 -6.37
CA ASP A 421 -4.05 14.66 -5.68
C ASP A 421 -4.29 13.49 -6.65
N ASP A 422 -4.90 13.74 -7.81
CA ASP A 422 -5.20 12.69 -8.78
C ASP A 422 -3.92 12.18 -9.46
N LEU A 423 -2.95 13.07 -9.68
CA LEU A 423 -1.59 12.70 -10.10
C LEU A 423 -0.92 11.78 -9.09
N THR A 424 -1.07 12.11 -7.80
CA THR A 424 -0.45 11.37 -6.70
C THR A 424 -1.07 9.99 -6.55
N VAL A 425 -2.40 9.89 -6.58
CA VAL A 425 -3.16 8.63 -6.49
C VAL A 425 -2.81 7.69 -7.64
N LEU A 426 -2.79 8.20 -8.87
CA LEU A 426 -2.43 7.37 -10.02
C LEU A 426 -0.97 6.93 -9.94
N GLY A 427 -0.05 7.85 -9.67
CA GLY A 427 1.37 7.54 -9.54
C GLY A 427 1.57 6.40 -8.53
N ARG A 428 0.92 6.48 -7.36
CA ARG A 428 0.95 5.45 -6.33
C ARG A 428 0.32 4.13 -6.77
N ARG A 429 -0.78 4.12 -7.52
CA ARG A 429 -1.34 2.88 -8.12
C ARG A 429 -0.35 2.22 -9.08
N LEU A 430 0.32 3.00 -9.92
CA LEU A 430 1.35 2.47 -10.83
C LEU A 430 2.54 1.93 -10.04
N TYR A 431 2.99 2.61 -8.98
CA TYR A 431 4.04 2.10 -8.10
C TYR A 431 3.63 0.78 -7.43
N VAL A 432 2.39 0.68 -6.93
CA VAL A 432 1.85 -0.56 -6.36
C VAL A 432 1.84 -1.69 -7.38
N ALA A 433 1.38 -1.44 -8.60
CA ALA A 433 1.31 -2.47 -9.63
C ALA A 433 2.69 -2.90 -10.16
N PHE A 434 3.66 -1.98 -10.25
CA PHE A 434 4.85 -2.16 -11.09
C PHE A 434 6.20 -2.03 -10.38
N GLU A 435 6.28 -1.29 -9.28
CA GLU A 435 7.56 -1.07 -8.61
C GLU A 435 8.00 -2.32 -7.83
N ARG A 436 9.24 -2.73 -8.02
CA ARG A 436 9.88 -3.78 -7.21
C ARG A 436 10.52 -3.16 -5.98
N LYS A 437 10.21 -3.70 -4.80
CA LYS A 437 10.77 -3.28 -3.51
C LYS A 437 11.29 -4.51 -2.77
N ALA A 438 12.26 -4.33 -1.89
CA ALA A 438 12.76 -5.42 -1.05
C ALA A 438 11.60 -6.04 -0.23
N GLY A 439 11.50 -7.37 -0.25
CA GLY A 439 10.44 -8.14 0.42
C GLY A 439 9.06 -8.07 -0.24
N LYS A 440 8.81 -7.18 -1.21
CA LYS A 440 7.50 -7.10 -1.89
C LYS A 440 7.29 -8.32 -2.79
N ILE A 441 6.15 -8.98 -2.63
CA ILE A 441 5.76 -10.09 -3.50
C ILE A 441 5.33 -9.56 -4.87
N GLU A 442 6.08 -9.92 -5.91
CA GLU A 442 5.78 -9.53 -7.30
C GLU A 442 4.51 -10.22 -7.79
N ARG A 443 3.57 -9.43 -8.35
CA ARG A 443 2.36 -9.95 -9.01
C ARG A 443 2.59 -10.06 -10.51
N ILE A 444 2.09 -11.13 -11.13
CA ILE A 444 2.22 -11.40 -12.57
C ILE A 444 0.85 -11.49 -13.28
N ASP A 445 -0.14 -10.76 -12.77
CA ASP A 445 -1.54 -10.82 -13.20
C ASP A 445 -1.85 -9.99 -14.45
N LEU A 446 -1.10 -8.92 -14.72
CA LEU A 446 -1.40 -8.00 -15.83
C LEU A 446 -1.43 -8.73 -17.19
N ALA A 447 -0.42 -9.54 -17.49
CA ALA A 447 -0.35 -10.23 -18.78
C ALA A 447 -1.11 -11.57 -18.79
N ALA A 448 -1.47 -12.10 -17.62
CA ALA A 448 -2.00 -13.44 -17.46
C ALA A 448 -3.37 -13.60 -18.17
N PRO A 449 -3.57 -14.69 -18.94
CA PRO A 449 -4.86 -14.99 -19.56
C PRO A 449 -5.90 -15.48 -18.55
N GLY A 450 -5.46 -15.95 -17.38
CA GLY A 450 -6.27 -16.61 -16.36
C GLY A 450 -5.38 -17.07 -15.19
N PRO A 451 -5.88 -17.98 -14.33
CA PRO A 451 -5.05 -18.66 -13.33
C PRO A 451 -3.90 -19.43 -13.99
N LEU A 452 -2.74 -19.49 -13.33
CA LEU A 452 -1.52 -20.09 -13.86
C LEU A 452 -1.17 -21.39 -13.12
N TYR A 453 -2.19 -22.14 -12.71
CA TYR A 453 -2.01 -23.34 -11.90
C TYR A 453 -1.17 -24.38 -12.63
N GLU A 454 -0.14 -24.88 -11.97
CA GLU A 454 0.65 -26.00 -12.44
C GLU A 454 0.08 -27.31 -11.88
N GLU A 455 0.06 -28.38 -12.67
CA GLU A 455 -0.42 -29.70 -12.21
C GLU A 455 0.48 -30.27 -11.11
N ASN A 456 1.79 -30.13 -11.28
CA ASN A 456 2.80 -30.59 -10.34
C ASN A 456 3.92 -29.56 -10.22
N VAL A 457 4.38 -29.35 -8.99
CA VAL A 457 5.54 -28.50 -8.68
C VAL A 457 6.45 -29.20 -7.69
N SER A 458 7.73 -28.84 -7.70
CA SER A 458 8.70 -29.29 -6.70
C SER A 458 9.37 -28.11 -6.03
N ILE A 459 9.44 -28.17 -4.69
CA ILE A 459 10.04 -27.15 -3.84
C ILE A 459 11.36 -27.69 -3.30
N HIS A 460 12.46 -27.02 -3.62
CA HIS A 460 13.81 -27.45 -3.25
C HIS A 460 14.49 -26.40 -2.36
N GLN A 461 15.01 -26.83 -1.21
CA GLN A 461 15.86 -25.98 -0.38
C GLN A 461 17.27 -25.90 -0.99
N LEU A 462 17.86 -24.71 -0.95
CA LEU A 462 19.23 -24.41 -1.34
C LEU A 462 20.01 -24.14 -0.06
N ALA A 463 21.07 -24.89 0.18
CA ALA A 463 22.06 -24.59 1.22
C ALA A 463 23.45 -24.49 0.57
N PRO A 464 23.72 -23.45 -0.24
CA PRO A 464 25.09 -23.16 -0.66
C PRO A 464 25.93 -23.02 0.61
N GLY A 465 27.12 -23.62 0.67
CA GLY A 465 27.97 -23.71 1.88
C GLY A 465 28.45 -22.38 2.49
N ASN A 466 27.85 -21.24 2.11
CA ASN A 466 28.04 -19.90 2.67
C ASN A 466 27.08 -19.56 3.82
N GLY A 467 26.24 -20.52 4.27
CA GLY A 467 25.29 -20.33 5.35
C GLY A 467 24.02 -19.53 4.97
N ARG A 468 23.81 -19.21 3.69
CA ARG A 468 22.57 -18.57 3.21
C ARG A 468 21.66 -19.62 2.60
N GLU A 469 20.59 -19.94 3.32
CA GLU A 469 19.52 -20.77 2.79
C GLU A 469 18.70 -20.03 1.74
N GLY A 470 18.12 -20.76 0.80
CA GLY A 470 17.17 -20.22 -0.18
C GLY A 470 16.22 -21.30 -0.67
N TRP A 471 15.21 -20.89 -1.42
CA TRP A 471 14.18 -21.81 -1.91
C TRP A 471 13.96 -21.66 -3.41
N LEU A 472 13.72 -22.80 -4.05
CA LEU A 472 13.54 -22.92 -5.50
C LEU A 472 12.21 -23.61 -5.79
N LEU A 473 11.42 -23.01 -6.67
CA LEU A 473 10.25 -23.65 -7.27
C LEU A 473 10.58 -24.12 -8.68
N LEU A 474 10.44 -25.42 -8.91
CA LEU A 474 10.57 -26.05 -10.22
C LEU A 474 9.22 -26.61 -10.68
N ARG A 475 9.03 -26.62 -12.01
CA ARG A 475 7.87 -27.25 -12.63
C ARG A 475 8.03 -28.77 -12.58
N GLY A 476 6.94 -29.48 -12.31
CA GLY A 476 6.92 -30.94 -12.24
C GLY A 476 7.58 -31.49 -10.97
N ALA A 477 7.64 -32.81 -10.90
CA ALA A 477 8.27 -33.54 -9.81
C ALA A 477 9.78 -33.74 -10.05
N ALA A 478 10.48 -32.65 -10.42
CA ALA A 478 11.93 -32.68 -10.65
C ALA A 478 12.67 -33.14 -9.39
N THR A 479 13.50 -34.16 -9.54
CA THR A 479 14.34 -34.69 -8.47
C THR A 479 15.54 -33.77 -8.20
N PRO A 480 16.23 -33.90 -7.04
CA PRO A 480 17.41 -33.11 -6.74
C PRO A 480 18.54 -33.23 -7.78
N HIS A 481 18.62 -34.35 -8.51
CA HIS A 481 19.60 -34.56 -9.58
C HIS A 481 19.26 -33.78 -10.86
N GLU A 482 17.97 -33.59 -11.16
CA GLU A 482 17.46 -32.86 -12.34
C GLU A 482 17.41 -31.34 -12.10
N ARG A 483 17.79 -30.88 -10.91
CA ARG A 483 17.78 -29.47 -10.48
C ARG A 483 18.54 -28.53 -11.43
N GLY A 484 19.60 -29.02 -12.08
CA GLY A 484 20.43 -28.24 -13.01
C GLY A 484 19.90 -28.19 -14.44
N GLU A 485 18.91 -29.01 -14.77
CA GLU A 485 18.44 -29.20 -16.15
C GLU A 485 17.26 -28.26 -16.49
N GLY A 486 16.56 -27.72 -15.48
CA GLY A 486 15.40 -26.85 -15.65
C GLY A 486 15.59 -25.40 -15.16
N GLN A 487 14.97 -24.44 -15.86
CA GLN A 487 14.88 -23.06 -15.37
C GLN A 487 13.83 -22.98 -14.25
N PRO A 488 14.16 -22.38 -13.09
CA PRO A 488 13.20 -22.26 -12.01
C PRO A 488 12.09 -21.26 -12.31
N LEU A 489 10.87 -21.62 -11.88
CA LEU A 489 9.70 -20.76 -11.94
C LEU A 489 9.89 -19.54 -11.03
N GLN A 490 10.43 -19.77 -9.83
CA GLN A 490 10.73 -18.72 -8.85
C GLN A 490 11.86 -19.12 -7.90
N ARG A 491 12.57 -18.11 -7.41
CA ARG A 491 13.56 -18.18 -6.32
C ARG A 491 13.12 -17.24 -5.21
N ALA A 492 13.29 -17.65 -3.96
CA ALA A 492 12.96 -16.85 -2.79
C ALA A 492 13.98 -17.05 -1.66
N GLY A 493 14.11 -16.07 -0.77
CA GLY A 493 14.98 -16.17 0.40
C GLY A 493 14.39 -17.09 1.47
N SER A 494 13.07 -17.14 1.58
CA SER A 494 12.37 -18.04 2.51
C SER A 494 11.25 -18.82 1.85
N LEU A 495 10.84 -19.92 2.51
CA LEU A 495 9.74 -20.75 2.04
C LEU A 495 8.42 -19.98 2.07
N CYS A 496 8.21 -19.15 3.09
CA CYS A 496 7.02 -18.31 3.20
C CYS A 496 6.88 -17.34 2.03
N GLU A 497 7.97 -16.66 1.64
CA GLU A 497 8.00 -15.77 0.47
C GLU A 497 7.64 -16.53 -0.81
N LEU A 498 8.19 -17.74 -0.98
CA LEU A 498 7.91 -18.59 -2.14
C LEU A 498 6.41 -18.98 -2.20
N LEU A 499 5.86 -19.43 -1.09
CA LEU A 499 4.45 -19.85 -1.00
C LEU A 499 3.49 -18.67 -1.17
N ALA A 500 3.81 -17.51 -0.60
CA ALA A 500 3.04 -16.28 -0.81
C ALA A 500 3.02 -15.89 -2.29
N TRP A 501 4.16 -15.99 -2.97
CA TRP A 501 4.25 -15.74 -4.41
C TRP A 501 3.46 -16.76 -5.22
N CYS A 502 3.53 -18.04 -4.89
CA CYS A 502 2.75 -19.09 -5.55
C CYS A 502 1.24 -18.85 -5.42
N HIS A 503 0.78 -18.48 -4.23
CA HIS A 503 -0.62 -18.21 -3.93
C HIS A 503 -1.15 -16.98 -4.68
N LEU A 504 -0.49 -15.83 -4.50
CA LEU A 504 -0.94 -14.55 -5.07
C LEU A 504 -0.91 -14.53 -6.60
N ASN A 505 -0.08 -15.38 -7.21
CA ASN A 505 0.00 -15.54 -8.66
C ASN A 505 -0.77 -16.74 -9.20
N ARG A 506 -1.51 -17.46 -8.34
CA ARG A 506 -2.32 -18.63 -8.69
C ARG A 506 -1.51 -19.71 -9.43
N ILE A 507 -0.33 -20.03 -8.89
CA ILE A 507 0.57 -21.09 -9.40
C ILE A 507 0.21 -22.44 -8.79
N VAL A 508 -0.24 -22.44 -7.53
CA VAL A 508 -0.64 -23.64 -6.79
C VAL A 508 -2.10 -23.56 -6.39
N SER A 509 -2.82 -24.67 -6.49
CA SER A 509 -4.16 -24.86 -5.94
C SER A 509 -4.18 -26.07 -5.01
N ASP A 510 -5.35 -26.39 -4.47
CA ASP A 510 -5.63 -27.64 -3.75
C ASP A 510 -5.43 -28.91 -4.60
N GLN A 511 -5.47 -28.78 -5.93
CA GLN A 511 -5.27 -29.87 -6.89
C GLN A 511 -3.82 -30.02 -7.37
N THR A 512 -2.94 -29.06 -7.06
CA THR A 512 -1.54 -29.12 -7.47
C THR A 512 -0.76 -30.14 -6.63
N GLY A 513 -0.11 -31.11 -7.29
CA GLY A 513 0.82 -32.03 -6.63
C GLY A 513 2.11 -31.31 -6.22
N ILE A 514 2.47 -31.35 -4.94
CA ILE A 514 3.67 -30.70 -4.41
C ILE A 514 4.69 -31.74 -3.94
N ALA A 515 5.85 -31.80 -4.60
CA ALA A 515 7.00 -32.57 -4.15
C ALA A 515 7.95 -31.69 -3.33
N LEU A 516 8.45 -32.21 -2.22
CA LEU A 516 9.30 -31.46 -1.28
C LEU A 516 10.69 -32.09 -1.20
N HIS A 517 11.71 -31.24 -1.33
CA HIS A 517 13.12 -31.63 -1.25
C HIS A 517 13.86 -30.68 -0.28
N PRO A 518 13.62 -30.78 1.03
CA PRO A 518 14.41 -30.06 2.02
C PRO A 518 15.84 -30.63 2.09
N VAL A 519 16.81 -29.78 2.42
CA VAL A 519 18.21 -30.18 2.66
C VAL A 519 18.40 -30.57 4.13
N HIS A 520 17.71 -29.87 5.04
CA HIS A 520 17.74 -30.10 6.47
C HIS A 520 16.31 -30.08 7.04
N GLY A 521 16.07 -30.80 8.14
CA GLY A 521 14.74 -30.94 8.75
C GLY A 521 13.76 -31.82 7.95
N SER A 522 12.57 -32.00 8.50
CA SER A 522 11.44 -32.70 7.88
C SER A 522 10.33 -31.68 7.67
N LEU A 523 10.25 -31.19 6.44
CA LEU A 523 9.16 -30.34 5.98
C LEU A 523 8.05 -31.24 5.44
N SER A 524 6.86 -31.12 6.02
CA SER A 524 5.70 -31.91 5.63
C SER A 524 4.82 -31.16 4.62
N VAL A 525 4.16 -31.91 3.74
CA VAL A 525 3.14 -31.36 2.83
C VAL A 525 1.99 -30.70 3.60
N ARG A 526 1.69 -31.19 4.82
CA ARG A 526 0.69 -30.60 5.71
C ARG A 526 1.04 -29.16 6.10
N GLU A 527 2.29 -28.88 6.49
CA GLU A 527 2.73 -27.52 6.83
C GLU A 527 2.59 -26.57 5.65
N ILE A 528 2.90 -27.03 4.43
CA ILE A 528 2.70 -26.25 3.20
C ILE A 528 1.23 -25.89 3.01
N HIS A 529 0.32 -26.87 3.12
CA HIS A 529 -1.11 -26.61 3.01
C HIS A 529 -1.66 -25.73 4.13
N ASN A 530 -1.11 -25.80 5.35
CA ASN A 530 -1.46 -24.88 6.42
C ASN A 530 -1.14 -23.43 6.05
N VAL A 531 0.08 -23.17 5.55
CA VAL A 531 0.51 -21.85 5.10
C VAL A 531 -0.35 -21.35 3.93
N LEU A 532 -0.56 -22.18 2.91
CA LEU A 532 -1.42 -21.84 1.76
C LEU A 532 -2.88 -21.60 2.19
N GLY A 533 -3.38 -22.38 3.16
CA GLY A 533 -4.72 -22.19 3.72
C GLY A 533 -4.86 -20.88 4.49
N VAL A 534 -3.80 -20.39 5.14
CA VAL A 534 -3.78 -19.03 5.72
C VAL A 534 -3.85 -17.99 4.60
N PHE A 535 -3.05 -18.12 3.55
CA PHE A 535 -3.09 -17.18 2.42
C PHE A 535 -4.42 -17.20 1.66
N GLU A 536 -5.08 -18.34 1.51
CA GLU A 536 -6.42 -18.42 0.90
C GLU A 536 -7.49 -17.72 1.74
N ARG A 537 -7.42 -17.80 3.08
CA ARG A 537 -8.36 -17.05 3.93
C ARG A 537 -8.14 -15.54 3.85
N LEU A 538 -6.89 -15.10 3.79
CA LEU A 538 -6.54 -13.67 3.78
C LEU A 538 -6.69 -13.04 2.39
N PHE A 539 -6.34 -13.80 1.35
CA PHE A 539 -6.33 -13.38 -0.05
C PHE A 539 -7.03 -14.43 -0.92
N PRO A 540 -8.37 -14.57 -0.83
CA PRO A 540 -9.12 -15.61 -1.54
C PRO A 540 -8.86 -15.59 -3.04
N GLY A 541 -8.44 -16.73 -3.60
CA GLY A 541 -8.09 -16.86 -5.02
C GLY A 541 -6.96 -15.93 -5.48
N GLY A 542 -6.08 -15.52 -4.57
CA GLY A 542 -4.97 -14.59 -4.84
C GLY A 542 -5.40 -13.13 -5.05
N LYS A 543 -6.64 -12.77 -4.71
CA LYS A 543 -7.16 -11.41 -4.86
C LYS A 543 -6.76 -10.54 -3.67
N LEU A 544 -6.21 -9.36 -3.97
CA LEU A 544 -5.91 -8.33 -2.97
C LEU A 544 -7.02 -7.28 -2.98
N ARG A 545 -7.19 -6.61 -1.82
CA ARG A 545 -8.11 -5.48 -1.70
C ARG A 545 -7.64 -4.33 -2.60
N GLU A 546 -8.58 -3.74 -3.33
CA GLU A 546 -8.28 -2.51 -4.07
C GLU A 546 -8.23 -1.31 -3.10
N PRO A 547 -7.15 -0.52 -3.14
CA PRO A 547 -6.99 0.63 -2.24
C PRO A 547 -7.91 1.78 -2.64
N SER A 548 -8.49 2.44 -1.63
CA SER A 548 -9.34 3.61 -1.83
C SER A 548 -8.51 4.84 -2.24
N ARG A 549 -9.17 5.86 -2.80
CA ARG A 549 -8.50 7.13 -3.15
C ARG A 549 -7.85 7.78 -1.93
N GLU A 550 -8.55 7.80 -0.79
CA GLU A 550 -8.05 8.39 0.47
C GLU A 550 -6.80 7.66 0.98
N GLU A 551 -6.77 6.33 0.88
CA GLU A 551 -5.63 5.52 1.31
C GLU A 551 -4.40 5.74 0.44
N LEU A 552 -4.62 5.94 -0.86
CA LEU A 552 -3.57 6.29 -1.80
C LEU A 552 -3.11 7.73 -1.68
N LEU A 553 -3.89 8.63 -1.07
CA LEU A 553 -3.43 9.99 -0.73
C LEU A 553 -2.58 9.99 0.56
N GLY A 554 -2.91 9.11 1.51
CA GLY A 554 -2.10 8.87 2.71
C GLY A 554 -0.87 7.99 2.48
N PRO A 555 0.06 7.92 3.46
CA PRO A 555 1.16 6.96 3.45
C PRO A 555 0.64 5.52 3.59
N ALA A 556 1.36 4.56 2.97
CA ALA A 556 1.05 3.14 3.11
C ALA A 556 1.19 2.70 4.58
N ARG A 557 0.14 2.08 5.13
CA ARG A 557 0.13 1.54 6.50
C ARG A 557 -0.07 0.03 6.51
N SER A 558 0.44 -0.66 7.52
CA SER A 558 0.15 -2.08 7.74
C SER A 558 -1.33 -2.28 8.11
N GLU A 559 -2.02 -3.18 7.43
CA GLU A 559 -3.41 -3.57 7.75
C GLU A 559 -3.49 -4.98 8.31
N GLN A 560 -2.66 -5.89 7.80
CA GLN A 560 -2.54 -7.25 8.31
C GLN A 560 -1.08 -7.63 8.50
N LEU A 561 -0.79 -8.24 9.64
CA LEU A 561 0.49 -8.82 10.01
C LEU A 561 0.29 -10.30 10.29
N VAL A 562 0.99 -11.14 9.55
CA VAL A 562 0.92 -12.60 9.68
C VAL A 562 2.32 -13.12 9.95
N LEU A 563 2.49 -13.78 11.09
CA LEU A 563 3.77 -14.30 11.51
C LEU A 563 3.74 -15.83 11.46
N PHE A 564 4.56 -16.41 10.60
CA PHE A 564 4.81 -17.86 10.59
C PHE A 564 6.08 -18.14 11.38
N VAL A 565 5.98 -19.05 12.35
CA VAL A 565 7.06 -19.34 13.30
C VAL A 565 7.56 -20.75 13.09
N ASN A 566 8.88 -20.92 13.05
CA ASN A 566 9.56 -22.19 12.87
C ASN A 566 9.09 -22.96 11.62
N LEU A 567 8.86 -22.26 10.51
CA LEU A 567 8.55 -22.91 9.24
C LEU A 567 9.81 -23.62 8.70
N ALA A 568 9.71 -24.93 8.46
CA ALA A 568 10.83 -25.80 8.09
C ALA A 568 12.03 -25.71 9.08
N PRO A 569 11.83 -26.06 10.37
CA PRO A 569 12.90 -25.94 11.36
C PRO A 569 13.96 -27.02 11.14
N ASP A 570 15.22 -26.68 11.43
CA ASP A 570 16.29 -27.67 11.52
C ASP A 570 16.07 -28.57 12.74
N HIS A 571 15.60 -29.80 12.51
CA HIS A 571 15.26 -30.79 13.55
C HIS A 571 16.45 -31.31 14.37
N HIS A 572 17.63 -30.70 14.28
CA HIS A 572 18.78 -31.07 15.13
C HIS A 572 18.58 -30.75 16.63
N ARG A 573 17.37 -30.33 17.05
CA ARG A 573 17.00 -29.97 18.42
C ARG A 573 15.78 -30.74 18.97
N GLU A 574 15.50 -31.96 18.50
CA GLU A 574 14.63 -32.87 19.26
C GLU A 574 15.36 -33.38 20.51
N GLU A 575 15.59 -32.50 21.48
CA GLU A 575 15.94 -32.90 22.84
C GLU A 575 14.67 -32.88 23.69
N HIS A 576 14.44 -33.97 24.43
CA HIS A 576 13.37 -34.03 25.42
C HIS A 576 13.55 -32.92 26.46
N PHE A 577 12.76 -31.84 26.34
CA PHE A 577 12.80 -30.77 27.32
C PHE A 577 12.35 -31.30 28.68
N VAL A 578 13.25 -31.26 29.66
CA VAL A 578 12.98 -31.70 31.04
C VAL A 578 11.87 -30.83 31.63
N ALA A 579 10.88 -31.48 32.26
CA ALA A 579 9.77 -30.80 32.93
C ALA A 579 10.31 -29.77 33.95
N SER A 580 9.89 -28.52 33.79
CA SER A 580 10.25 -27.39 34.63
C SER A 580 9.05 -26.45 34.71
N ASP A 581 8.97 -25.67 35.79
CA ASP A 581 7.95 -24.62 35.97
C ASP A 581 8.16 -23.42 35.01
N ARG A 582 9.24 -23.42 34.22
CA ARG A 582 9.55 -22.38 33.22
C ARG A 582 8.91 -22.69 31.86
N THR A 583 7.76 -22.04 31.62
CA THR A 583 6.96 -22.20 30.40
C THR A 583 7.13 -21.07 29.38
N CYS A 584 8.03 -20.11 29.59
CA CYS A 584 8.25 -19.01 28.65
C CYS A 584 8.87 -19.52 27.34
N ALA A 585 8.28 -19.18 26.18
CA ALA A 585 8.74 -19.64 24.87
C ALA A 585 10.17 -19.19 24.51
N LEU A 586 10.62 -18.06 25.06
CA LEU A 586 11.94 -17.47 24.79
C LEU A 586 13.03 -17.93 25.77
N SER A 587 12.64 -18.63 26.84
CA SER A 587 13.53 -19.13 27.90
C SER A 587 12.91 -20.37 28.54
N TYR A 588 12.75 -21.42 27.74
CA TYR A 588 11.99 -22.62 28.08
C TYR A 588 12.85 -23.66 28.81
N GLY A 589 12.24 -24.32 29.80
CA GLY A 589 12.87 -25.43 30.52
C GLY A 589 14.05 -25.03 31.43
N ALA A 590 14.71 -26.04 32.00
CA ALA A 590 15.85 -25.84 32.89
C ALA A 590 17.05 -25.17 32.18
N ARG A 591 17.23 -25.45 30.89
CA ARG A 591 18.32 -24.93 30.05
C ARG A 591 18.06 -23.55 29.45
N ARG A 592 16.90 -22.94 29.72
CA ARG A 592 16.53 -21.59 29.23
C ARG A 592 16.63 -21.48 27.71
N GLU A 593 16.14 -22.48 26.99
CA GLU A 593 16.25 -22.54 25.54
C GLU A 593 15.22 -21.65 24.85
N ASN A 594 15.61 -21.00 23.76
CA ASN A 594 14.69 -20.23 22.93
C ASN A 594 14.00 -21.17 21.93
N LEU A 595 12.67 -21.29 22.02
CA LEU A 595 11.85 -22.10 21.12
C LEU A 595 11.53 -21.39 19.80
N VAL A 596 11.81 -20.09 19.67
CA VAL A 596 11.61 -19.31 18.44
C VAL A 596 12.90 -19.30 17.62
N LEU A 597 12.97 -20.17 16.62
CA LEU A 597 14.16 -20.39 15.79
C LEU A 597 14.12 -19.57 14.49
N GLY A 598 12.95 -19.51 13.86
CA GLY A 598 12.74 -18.79 12.60
C GLY A 598 11.40 -18.08 12.57
N LEU A 599 11.35 -16.92 11.92
CA LEU A 599 10.19 -16.06 11.82
C LEU A 599 10.05 -15.57 10.39
N ASP A 600 8.90 -15.81 9.76
CA ASP A 600 8.55 -15.22 8.48
C ASP A 600 7.35 -14.27 8.68
N LEU A 601 7.59 -12.97 8.52
CA LEU A 601 6.59 -11.92 8.65
C LEU A 601 6.03 -11.55 7.28
N CYS A 602 4.76 -11.84 7.07
CA CYS A 602 3.98 -11.35 5.94
C CYS A 602 3.17 -10.12 6.35
N THR A 603 3.29 -9.02 5.60
CA THR A 603 2.57 -7.77 5.84
C THR A 603 1.75 -7.38 4.63
N ALA A 604 0.44 -7.22 4.80
CA ALA A 604 -0.41 -6.58 3.79
C ALA A 604 -0.68 -5.13 4.18
N THR A 605 -0.62 -4.23 3.19
CA THR A 605 -0.72 -2.78 3.39
C THR A 605 -2.02 -2.21 2.84
N SER A 606 -2.37 -1.00 3.29
CA SER A 606 -3.52 -0.22 2.82
C SER A 606 -3.46 0.16 1.34
N TRP A 607 -2.29 0.01 0.71
CA TRP A 607 -2.11 0.21 -0.73
C TRP A 607 -2.35 -1.07 -1.54
N GLY A 608 -2.64 -2.20 -0.89
CA GLY A 608 -2.78 -3.49 -1.56
C GLY A 608 -1.44 -4.13 -1.93
N GLU A 609 -0.33 -3.74 -1.28
CA GLU A 609 0.97 -4.44 -1.41
C GLU A 609 1.13 -5.49 -0.31
N VAL A 610 1.74 -6.63 -0.67
CA VAL A 610 2.13 -7.69 0.27
C VAL A 610 3.65 -7.79 0.32
N PHE A 611 4.20 -7.80 1.54
CA PHE A 611 5.63 -7.96 1.82
C PHE A 611 5.86 -9.24 2.62
N CYS A 612 6.99 -9.91 2.40
CA CYS A 612 7.46 -11.04 3.20
C CYS A 612 8.92 -10.81 3.59
N HIS A 613 9.21 -10.96 4.88
CA HIS A 613 10.56 -10.84 5.44
C HIS A 613 10.84 -12.02 6.37
N SER A 614 12.07 -12.52 6.34
CA SER A 614 12.49 -13.70 7.08
C SER A 614 13.58 -13.36 8.09
N PHE A 615 13.49 -13.91 9.29
CA PHE A 615 14.38 -13.64 10.41
C PHE A 615 14.72 -14.94 11.15
N ARG A 616 15.89 -14.98 11.80
CA ARG A 616 16.39 -16.16 12.52
C ARG A 616 16.88 -15.81 13.92
N GLY A 617 16.60 -16.68 14.88
CA GLY A 617 17.04 -16.56 16.26
C GLY A 617 16.43 -15.38 17.03
N LEU A 618 17.00 -15.09 18.20
CA LEU A 618 16.50 -14.05 19.11
C LEU A 618 16.77 -12.63 18.58
N ASP A 619 17.91 -12.41 17.94
CA ASP A 619 18.23 -11.13 17.31
C ASP A 619 17.28 -10.88 16.12
N GLY A 620 17.02 -11.92 15.31
CA GLY A 620 16.01 -11.88 14.25
C GLY A 620 14.60 -11.61 14.78
N LEU A 621 14.25 -12.07 15.99
CA LEU A 621 12.99 -11.65 16.63
C LEU A 621 12.95 -10.13 16.81
N MET A 622 14.01 -9.51 17.32
CA MET A 622 14.04 -8.07 17.51
C MET A 622 13.96 -7.28 16.20
N GLU A 623 14.60 -7.78 15.13
CA GLU A 623 14.46 -7.23 13.78
C GLU A 623 13.03 -7.39 13.24
N CYS A 624 12.40 -8.55 13.44
CA CYS A 624 11.01 -8.81 13.08
C CYS A 624 10.04 -7.86 13.79
N LEU A 625 10.23 -7.66 15.10
CA LEU A 625 9.43 -6.71 15.88
C LEU A 625 9.60 -5.29 15.33
N SER A 626 10.83 -4.89 15.00
CA SER A 626 11.12 -3.56 14.42
C SER A 626 10.47 -3.38 13.05
N GLU A 627 10.55 -4.40 12.17
CA GLU A 627 9.93 -4.36 10.84
C GLU A 627 8.39 -4.31 10.93
N SER A 628 7.79 -5.05 11.86
CA SER A 628 6.33 -5.04 12.06
C SER A 628 5.76 -3.66 12.41
N LEU A 629 6.56 -2.83 13.06
CA LEU A 629 6.21 -1.47 13.49
C LEU A 629 6.57 -0.39 12.45
N ARG A 630 7.34 -0.72 11.40
CA ARG A 630 7.86 0.24 10.41
C ARG A 630 6.74 1.02 9.71
N ARG A 631 5.66 0.34 9.34
CA ARG A 631 4.49 0.91 8.62
C ARG A 631 3.28 1.10 9.53
N VAL A 632 3.50 1.12 10.84
CA VAL A 632 2.47 1.46 11.83
C VAL A 632 2.67 2.92 12.22
N PRO A 633 1.69 3.80 11.96
CA PRO A 633 1.81 5.20 12.30
C PRO A 633 1.99 5.38 13.80
N ARG A 634 2.60 6.51 14.19
CA ARG A 634 2.70 6.91 15.60
C ARG A 634 1.47 7.69 15.98
N GLY A 635 0.91 7.37 17.15
CA GLY A 635 -0.31 8.01 17.64
C GLY A 635 -1.58 7.26 17.24
N PRO A 636 -2.75 7.85 17.52
CA PRO A 636 -4.03 7.16 17.37
C PRO A 636 -4.29 6.76 15.91
N GLY A 637 -4.54 5.48 15.69
CA GLY A 637 -4.84 4.89 14.38
C GLY A 637 -5.42 3.49 14.53
N PRO A 638 -5.86 2.87 13.43
CA PRO A 638 -6.38 1.50 13.46
C PRO A 638 -5.25 0.52 13.81
N LEU A 639 -5.55 -0.41 14.70
CA LEU A 639 -4.65 -1.53 15.01
C LEU A 639 -4.64 -2.50 13.83
N PRO A 640 -3.47 -2.88 13.28
CA PRO A 640 -3.42 -3.91 12.25
C PRO A 640 -3.90 -5.25 12.81
N ALA A 641 -4.58 -6.04 11.97
CA ALA A 641 -4.95 -7.40 12.33
C ALA A 641 -3.67 -8.25 12.47
N LEU A 642 -3.56 -9.02 13.54
CA LEU A 642 -2.39 -9.84 13.85
C LEU A 642 -2.77 -11.31 13.91
N GLU A 643 -2.14 -12.11 13.07
CA GLU A 643 -2.18 -13.58 13.13
C GLU A 643 -0.79 -14.15 13.36
N VAL A 644 -0.70 -15.17 14.22
CA VAL A 644 0.54 -15.87 14.53
C VAL A 644 0.27 -17.37 14.39
N HIS A 645 1.06 -18.03 13.55
CA HIS A 645 0.92 -19.43 13.16
C HIS A 645 2.22 -20.18 13.46
N CYS A 646 2.11 -21.34 14.09
CA CYS A 646 3.24 -22.20 14.44
C CYS A 646 2.76 -23.65 14.46
N ASP A 647 3.48 -24.53 13.76
CA ASP A 647 3.18 -25.97 13.71
C ASP A 647 4.18 -26.80 14.53
N THR A 648 5.01 -26.17 15.37
CA THR A 648 5.99 -26.86 16.21
C THR A 648 5.28 -27.84 17.17
N PRO A 649 5.55 -29.15 17.10
CA PRO A 649 4.89 -30.15 17.95
C PRO A 649 5.04 -29.83 19.45
N ASN A 650 3.98 -30.06 20.23
CA ASN A 650 3.89 -29.86 21.69
C ASN A 650 4.05 -28.42 22.21
N TYR A 651 4.65 -27.49 21.45
CA TYR A 651 4.99 -26.14 21.91
C TYR A 651 4.28 -25.02 21.13
N ALA A 652 3.61 -25.32 20.01
CA ALA A 652 2.92 -24.35 19.15
C ALA A 652 2.05 -23.35 19.93
N GLY A 653 1.19 -23.83 20.84
CA GLY A 653 0.28 -22.97 21.60
C GLY A 653 0.99 -21.94 22.48
N VAL A 654 2.08 -22.35 23.13
CA VAL A 654 2.88 -21.48 24.02
C VAL A 654 3.63 -20.42 23.19
N ILE A 655 4.23 -20.83 22.07
CA ILE A 655 4.95 -19.93 21.15
C ILE A 655 3.99 -18.89 20.56
N VAL A 656 2.84 -19.33 20.04
CA VAL A 656 1.83 -18.46 19.43
C VAL A 656 1.33 -17.43 20.43
N GLN A 657 0.99 -17.85 21.65
CA GLN A 657 0.48 -16.94 22.67
C GLN A 657 1.53 -15.90 23.09
N CYS A 658 2.77 -16.35 23.33
CA CYS A 658 3.88 -15.47 23.70
C CYS A 658 4.14 -14.38 22.66
N LEU A 659 4.28 -14.75 21.38
CA LEU A 659 4.55 -13.79 20.31
C LEU A 659 3.35 -12.88 20.03
N ARG A 660 2.13 -13.41 20.11
CA ARG A 660 0.90 -12.60 19.98
C ARG A 660 0.84 -11.53 21.07
N ASP A 661 1.15 -11.88 22.31
CA ASP A 661 1.16 -10.94 23.43
C ASP A 661 2.21 -9.85 23.24
N ILE A 662 3.46 -10.21 22.91
CA ILE A 662 4.55 -9.25 22.65
C ILE A 662 4.17 -8.26 21.55
N MET A 663 3.73 -8.77 20.41
CA MET A 663 3.35 -7.95 19.25
C MET A 663 2.15 -7.05 19.58
N THR A 664 1.16 -7.56 20.30
CA THR A 664 -0.01 -6.78 20.69
C THR A 664 0.36 -5.64 21.64
N ASP A 665 1.21 -5.91 22.62
CA ASP A 665 1.67 -4.93 23.60
C ASP A 665 2.48 -3.82 22.90
N LEU A 666 3.35 -4.19 21.95
CA LEU A 666 4.13 -3.24 21.14
C LEU A 666 3.28 -2.41 20.17
N LEU A 667 2.32 -3.02 19.47
CA LEU A 667 1.41 -2.32 18.56
C LEU A 667 0.55 -1.31 19.33
N ARG A 668 0.04 -1.70 20.51
CA ARG A 668 -0.70 -0.79 21.38
C ARG A 668 0.17 0.34 21.88
N ALA A 669 1.41 0.06 22.31
CA ALA A 669 2.36 1.07 22.73
C ALA A 669 2.64 2.09 21.62
N ARG A 670 2.83 1.62 20.38
CA ARG A 670 3.08 2.47 19.20
C ARG A 670 1.93 3.42 18.86
N LEU A 671 0.69 2.99 19.12
CA LEU A 671 -0.54 3.72 18.82
C LEU A 671 -1.09 4.55 20.00
N ARG A 672 -0.35 4.66 21.12
CA ARG A 672 -0.77 5.48 22.26
C ARG A 672 -0.86 6.97 21.88
N LYS A 673 -1.79 7.68 22.52
CA LYS A 673 -2.01 9.13 22.30
C LYS A 673 -0.98 10.01 23.01
N ASP A 674 -0.39 9.53 24.09
CA ASP A 674 0.53 10.28 24.96
C ASP A 674 1.93 10.52 24.34
N HIS A 675 2.13 10.10 23.08
CA HIS A 675 3.41 10.17 22.36
C HIS A 675 4.59 9.58 23.15
N SER A 676 4.32 8.72 24.13
CA SER A 676 5.35 8.11 24.96
C SER A 676 6.27 7.25 24.10
N ARG A 677 7.54 7.18 24.50
CA ARG A 677 8.61 6.49 23.74
C ARG A 677 9.22 5.41 24.62
N PRO A 678 8.46 4.35 24.95
CA PRO A 678 8.92 3.41 25.95
C PRO A 678 10.07 2.57 25.41
N TRP A 679 10.99 2.22 26.31
CA TRP A 679 11.87 1.09 26.11
C TRP A 679 11.12 -0.19 26.41
N PHE A 680 11.18 -1.16 25.50
CA PHE A 680 10.62 -2.49 25.70
C PHE A 680 11.75 -3.49 25.94
N ILE A 681 11.71 -4.19 27.07
CA ILE A 681 12.75 -5.13 27.50
C ILE A 681 12.21 -6.54 27.41
N LEU A 682 12.97 -7.40 26.74
CA LEU A 682 12.68 -8.80 26.54
C LEU A 682 13.89 -9.64 26.96
N GLN A 683 13.65 -10.73 27.67
CA GLN A 683 14.65 -11.70 28.05
C GLN A 683 14.56 -12.94 27.16
N GLY A 684 15.72 -13.38 26.64
CA GLY A 684 15.86 -14.67 25.96
C GLY A 684 17.11 -15.38 26.47
N GLY A 685 16.94 -16.59 26.99
CA GLY A 685 18.02 -17.25 27.74
C GLY A 685 18.43 -16.45 28.99
N GLU A 686 19.71 -16.10 29.08
CA GLU A 686 20.29 -15.29 30.16
C GLU A 686 20.55 -13.83 29.74
N GLU A 687 20.30 -13.50 28.47
CA GLU A 687 20.53 -12.18 27.92
C GLU A 687 19.22 -11.38 27.81
N PHE A 688 19.36 -10.06 27.75
CA PHE A 688 18.27 -9.14 27.52
C PHE A 688 18.42 -8.48 26.15
N ARG A 689 17.28 -8.05 25.61
CA ARG A 689 17.17 -7.23 24.40
C ARG A 689 16.32 -6.01 24.75
N LEU A 690 16.84 -4.83 24.41
CA LEU A 690 16.14 -3.56 24.61
C LEU A 690 15.73 -3.03 23.25
N LEU A 691 14.44 -2.82 23.05
CA LEU A 691 13.84 -2.18 21.88
C LEU A 691 13.41 -0.76 22.25
N ASP A 692 13.97 0.23 21.57
CA ASP A 692 13.64 1.64 21.71
C ASP A 692 12.57 2.04 20.69
N LEU A 693 11.36 2.34 21.18
CA LEU A 693 10.24 2.78 20.34
C LEU A 693 10.29 4.29 19.99
N GLY A 694 11.33 4.99 20.42
CA GLY A 694 11.53 6.43 20.29
C GLY A 694 11.92 6.94 18.90
N GLY A 695 12.39 6.07 17.99
CA GLY A 695 12.65 6.38 16.58
C GLY A 695 11.50 6.04 15.61
N ASP A 696 11.46 6.70 14.45
CA ASP A 696 10.50 6.38 13.38
C ASP A 696 10.62 4.92 12.94
N THR A 697 11.83 4.38 12.96
CA THR A 697 12.05 2.93 12.99
C THR A 697 12.55 2.55 14.38
N PRO A 698 11.92 1.58 15.07
CA PRO A 698 12.43 1.08 16.34
C PRO A 698 13.86 0.56 16.21
N ALA A 699 14.72 0.93 17.16
CA ALA A 699 16.10 0.45 17.22
C ALA A 699 16.24 -0.52 18.39
N TRP A 700 17.07 -1.55 18.26
CA TRP A 700 17.28 -2.51 19.34
C TRP A 700 18.75 -2.76 19.63
N ARG A 701 19.05 -3.23 20.84
CA ARG A 701 20.41 -3.63 21.25
C ARG A 701 20.42 -4.81 22.23
N PRO A 702 21.47 -5.65 22.17
CA PRO A 702 21.69 -6.72 23.14
C PRO A 702 22.31 -6.22 24.45
N LEU A 703 21.90 -6.84 25.56
CA LEU A 703 22.41 -6.58 26.91
C LEU A 703 22.78 -7.92 27.56
N ARG A 704 24.05 -8.08 27.93
CA ARG A 704 24.64 -9.27 28.54
C ARG A 704 24.38 -9.29 30.03
N GLY A 705 23.30 -9.95 30.42
CA GLY A 705 22.92 -10.18 31.81
C GLY A 705 22.40 -8.94 32.55
N GLU A 706 22.08 -9.15 33.83
CA GLU A 706 21.36 -8.18 34.66
C GLU A 706 22.18 -6.93 34.98
N ARG A 707 23.51 -7.05 35.16
CA ARG A 707 24.37 -5.89 35.43
C ARG A 707 24.29 -4.84 34.32
N GLN A 708 24.43 -5.27 33.05
CA GLN A 708 24.36 -4.34 31.92
C GLN A 708 22.96 -3.76 31.76
N LEU A 709 21.92 -4.53 32.09
CA LEU A 709 20.55 -4.04 32.11
C LEU A 709 20.36 -2.93 33.15
N LEU A 710 20.82 -3.12 34.39
CA LEU A 710 20.73 -2.10 35.44
C LEU A 710 21.55 -0.85 35.11
N GLU A 711 22.75 -1.01 34.55
CA GLU A 711 23.57 0.12 34.06
C GLU A 711 22.83 0.93 32.99
N GLN A 712 22.17 0.24 32.04
CA GLN A 712 21.41 0.86 30.98
C GLN A 712 20.13 1.54 31.49
N LEU A 713 19.40 0.91 32.40
CA LEU A 713 18.22 1.47 33.06
C LEU A 713 18.55 2.68 33.94
N GLY A 714 19.75 2.72 34.51
CA GLY A 714 20.25 3.87 35.26
C GLY A 714 20.87 4.98 34.41
N SER A 715 20.87 4.86 33.07
CA SER A 715 21.51 5.88 32.21
C SER A 715 20.72 7.20 32.23
N PRO A 716 21.41 8.36 32.35
CA PRO A 716 20.78 9.68 32.26
C PRO A 716 19.99 9.87 30.94
N SER A 717 18.97 10.72 30.98
CA SER A 717 18.08 10.99 29.84
C SER A 717 17.64 12.46 29.84
N PRO A 718 17.50 13.11 28.67
CA PRO A 718 16.99 14.49 28.59
C PRO A 718 15.48 14.57 28.86
N THR A 719 14.74 13.48 28.64
CA THR A 719 13.28 13.39 28.82
C THR A 719 12.91 12.17 29.65
N PHE A 720 11.71 12.18 30.26
CA PHE A 720 11.18 11.00 30.94
C PHE A 720 11.13 9.79 30.02
N ARG A 721 11.52 8.63 30.56
CA ARG A 721 11.63 7.39 29.84
C ARG A 721 10.75 6.32 30.49
N GLU A 722 9.65 6.02 29.83
CA GLU A 722 8.82 4.88 30.18
C GLU A 722 9.57 3.58 29.86
N VAL A 723 9.45 2.57 30.71
CA VAL A 723 10.06 1.26 30.51
C VAL A 723 9.00 0.19 30.68
N MET A 724 8.88 -0.66 29.67
CA MET A 724 7.97 -1.79 29.61
C MET A 724 8.77 -3.09 29.57
N PHE A 725 8.31 -4.09 30.31
CA PHE A 725 8.87 -5.44 30.28
C PHE A 725 7.90 -6.38 29.60
N GLU A 726 8.41 -7.30 28.79
CA GLU A 726 7.65 -8.48 28.37
C GLU A 726 7.17 -9.25 29.62
N ARG A 727 6.00 -9.90 29.51
CA ARG A 727 5.23 -10.42 30.65
C ARG A 727 5.98 -11.42 31.54
N HIS A 728 6.91 -12.20 30.98
CA HIS A 728 7.70 -13.19 31.69
C HIS A 728 9.10 -12.69 32.06
N THR A 729 9.56 -11.64 31.39
CA THR A 729 10.87 -11.02 31.62
C THR A 729 10.96 -10.48 33.05
N LEU A 730 11.92 -11.00 33.82
CA LEU A 730 12.16 -10.60 35.20
C LEU A 730 10.92 -10.70 36.11
N ALA A 731 9.94 -11.55 35.78
CA ALA A 731 8.66 -11.66 36.50
C ALA A 731 8.79 -12.06 37.98
N GLN A 732 9.93 -12.65 38.36
CA GLN A 732 10.24 -13.05 39.73
C GLN A 732 10.88 -11.92 40.57
N THR A 733 11.25 -10.81 39.93
CA THR A 733 11.89 -9.64 40.55
C THR A 733 10.87 -8.51 40.73
N PRO A 734 11.14 -7.52 41.60
CA PRO A 734 10.27 -6.37 41.74
C PRO A 734 10.37 -5.36 40.59
N LEU A 735 11.36 -5.48 39.68
CA LEU A 735 11.64 -4.47 38.65
C LEU A 735 10.44 -4.17 37.72
N PRO A 736 9.71 -5.17 37.16
CA PRO A 736 8.55 -4.87 36.32
C PRO A 736 7.45 -4.12 37.07
N LEU A 737 7.29 -4.36 38.38
CA LEU A 737 6.31 -3.68 39.21
C LEU A 737 6.74 -2.24 39.51
N ILE A 738 8.03 -2.03 39.84
CA ILE A 738 8.63 -0.72 40.08
C ILE A 738 8.43 0.20 38.86
N PHE A 739 8.76 -0.28 37.65
CA PHE A 739 8.61 0.55 36.44
C PHE A 739 7.16 0.77 36.01
N ARG A 740 6.23 -0.17 36.30
CA ARG A 740 4.80 0.05 36.09
C ARG A 740 4.21 1.13 36.99
N ALA A 741 4.78 1.32 38.18
CA ALA A 741 4.40 2.37 39.10
C ALA A 741 5.11 3.71 38.82
N ASN A 742 6.04 3.75 37.85
CA ASN A 742 6.87 4.92 37.57
C ASN A 742 6.03 6.11 37.06
N ARG A 743 6.32 7.32 37.55
CA ARG A 743 5.59 8.55 37.21
C ARG A 743 6.54 9.65 36.77
N GLU A 744 6.19 10.29 35.66
CA GLU A 744 6.95 11.44 35.15
C GLU A 744 7.01 12.57 36.17
N GLY A 745 8.23 13.08 36.42
CA GLY A 745 8.48 14.19 37.32
C GLY A 745 8.48 13.83 38.81
N TRP A 746 8.34 12.55 39.18
CA TRP A 746 8.40 12.06 40.56
C TRP A 746 9.70 11.31 40.81
N ILE A 747 10.28 11.47 42.00
CA ILE A 747 11.31 10.59 42.52
C ILE A 747 10.63 9.55 43.41
N GLN A 748 10.81 8.28 43.10
CA GLN A 748 10.08 7.20 43.75
C GLN A 748 11.06 6.21 44.36
N ILE A 749 10.99 6.07 45.69
CA ILE A 749 11.82 5.16 46.47
C ILE A 749 11.04 3.87 46.68
N PHE A 750 11.64 2.75 46.32
CA PHE A 750 11.12 1.41 46.56
C PHE A 750 12.13 0.65 47.40
N PHE A 751 11.68 -0.05 48.43
CA PHE A 751 12.58 -0.87 49.23
C PHE A 751 11.97 -2.19 49.65
N ASP A 752 12.81 -3.22 49.73
CA ASP A 752 12.51 -4.53 50.30
C ASP A 752 13.52 -4.85 51.40
N VAL A 753 13.10 -5.58 52.43
CA VAL A 753 13.93 -5.91 53.59
C VAL A 753 14.01 -7.42 53.75
N GLU A 754 15.21 -7.96 53.54
CA GLU A 754 15.49 -9.39 53.68
C GLU A 754 16.79 -9.59 54.48
N GLY A 755 16.76 -10.46 55.50
CA GLY A 755 17.97 -10.87 56.23
C GLY A 755 18.75 -9.74 56.94
N GLY A 756 18.07 -8.66 57.38
CA GLY A 756 18.74 -7.52 58.03
C GLY A 756 19.40 -6.54 57.07
N ARG A 757 19.17 -6.69 55.76
CA ARG A 757 19.60 -5.75 54.72
C ARG A 757 18.40 -5.22 53.95
N ALA A 758 18.51 -3.99 53.47
CA ALA A 758 17.52 -3.34 52.63
C ALA A 758 18.04 -3.25 51.20
N GLN A 759 17.25 -3.77 50.26
CA GLN A 759 17.41 -3.50 48.84
C GLN A 759 16.63 -2.22 48.52
N VAL A 760 17.30 -1.21 47.98
CA VAL A 760 16.71 0.09 47.69
C VAL A 760 16.81 0.36 46.19
N TRP A 761 15.67 0.60 45.56
CA TRP A 761 15.56 1.08 44.19
C TRP A 761 15.00 2.51 44.20
N ILE A 762 15.64 3.42 43.50
CA ILE A 762 15.15 4.80 43.36
C ILE A 762 14.99 5.05 41.87
N LEU A 763 13.76 5.37 41.44
CA LEU A 763 13.51 5.93 40.12
C LEU A 763 13.53 7.45 40.25
N ASP A 764 14.31 8.12 39.42
CA ASP A 764 14.36 9.57 39.41
C ASP A 764 13.22 10.22 38.60
N GLU A 765 13.21 11.55 38.57
CA GLU A 765 12.17 12.34 37.90
C GLU A 765 12.04 12.09 36.39
N ARG A 766 13.01 11.41 35.77
CA ARG A 766 13.02 11.02 34.35
C ARG A 766 12.98 9.51 34.15
N GLY A 767 12.81 8.74 35.22
CA GLY A 767 12.69 7.28 35.19
C GLY A 767 14.01 6.52 35.10
N ALA A 768 15.16 7.15 35.40
CA ALA A 768 16.42 6.44 35.51
C ALA A 768 16.52 5.69 36.84
N LEU A 769 16.98 4.44 36.79
CA LEU A 769 17.05 3.54 37.93
C LEU A 769 18.38 3.63 38.68
N PHE A 770 18.29 3.90 39.98
CA PHE A 770 19.36 3.68 40.95
C PHE A 770 19.06 2.43 41.78
N HIS A 771 20.08 1.63 42.08
CA HIS A 771 19.97 0.44 42.93
C HIS A 771 21.16 0.33 43.88
N GLN A 772 20.86 0.07 45.16
CA GLN A 772 21.85 -0.15 46.20
C GLN A 772 21.31 -1.13 47.26
N GLU A 773 22.22 -1.92 47.80
CA GLU A 773 21.99 -2.74 49.01
C GLU A 773 22.67 -2.05 50.19
N GLN A 774 21.98 -1.98 51.33
CA GLN A 774 22.50 -1.35 52.54
C GLN A 774 22.03 -2.06 53.81
N GLU A 775 22.74 -1.84 54.93
CA GLU A 775 22.32 -2.35 56.23
C GLU A 775 20.98 -1.74 56.66
N TYR A 776 20.08 -2.58 57.18
CA TYR A 776 18.75 -2.16 57.60
C TYR A 776 18.62 -2.10 59.12
N PHE A 777 18.34 -0.90 59.64
CA PHE A 777 18.08 -0.68 61.06
C PHE A 777 16.59 -0.50 61.34
N SER A 778 15.94 0.41 60.63
CA SER A 778 14.49 0.64 60.69
C SER A 778 14.01 1.41 59.46
N THR A 779 12.74 1.26 59.08
CA THR A 779 12.14 2.01 57.97
C THR A 779 12.28 3.54 58.12
N PRO A 780 12.02 4.15 59.30
CA PRO A 780 12.19 5.60 59.45
C PRO A 780 13.65 6.05 59.26
N ALA A 781 14.63 5.26 59.72
CA ALA A 781 16.04 5.58 59.52
C ALA A 781 16.45 5.44 58.05
N LEU A 782 15.95 4.41 57.36
CA LEU A 782 16.17 4.17 55.92
C LEU A 782 15.64 5.33 55.07
N LEU A 783 14.39 5.72 55.30
CA LEU A 783 13.76 6.79 54.54
C LEU A 783 14.39 8.14 54.88
N ARG A 784 14.66 8.45 56.16
CA ARG A 784 15.19 9.76 56.58
C ARG A 784 16.49 10.15 55.85
N HIS A 785 17.46 9.25 55.75
CA HIS A 785 18.74 9.64 55.12
C HIS A 785 18.62 9.76 53.60
N ASN A 786 17.81 8.91 52.94
CA ASN A 786 17.55 9.03 51.51
C ASN A 786 16.75 10.30 51.20
N LEU A 787 15.71 10.59 51.97
CA LEU A 787 14.89 11.80 51.81
C LEU A 787 15.70 13.07 52.02
N ARG A 788 16.49 13.16 53.11
CA ARG A 788 17.37 14.31 53.37
C ARG A 788 18.28 14.60 52.19
N PHE A 789 18.90 13.55 51.62
CA PHE A 789 19.75 13.70 50.44
C PHE A 789 18.98 14.13 49.20
N LEU A 790 17.84 13.48 48.91
CA LEU A 790 17.03 13.78 47.74
C LEU A 790 16.42 15.18 47.80
N GLU A 791 15.95 15.64 48.96
CA GLU A 791 15.44 17.00 49.17
C GLU A 791 16.53 18.05 48.88
N ALA A 792 17.75 17.84 49.36
CA ALA A 792 18.88 18.73 49.08
C ALA A 792 19.19 18.80 47.57
N VAL A 793 19.24 17.66 46.90
CA VAL A 793 19.46 17.58 45.45
C VAL A 793 18.32 18.21 44.66
N VAL A 794 17.05 17.95 45.02
CA VAL A 794 15.87 18.51 44.34
C VAL A 794 15.83 20.03 44.47
N ASN A 795 16.12 20.57 45.66
CA ASN A 795 16.16 22.02 45.86
C ASN A 795 17.26 22.67 45.01
N ARG A 796 18.45 22.07 44.96
CA ARG A 796 19.54 22.53 44.08
C ARG A 796 19.15 22.48 42.60
N CYS A 797 18.53 21.39 42.15
CA CYS A 797 18.06 21.28 40.77
C CYS A 797 17.01 22.34 40.43
N ARG A 798 16.17 22.77 41.39
CA ARG A 798 15.17 23.85 41.22
C ARG A 798 15.77 25.25 41.12
N GLU A 799 16.91 25.50 41.76
CA GLU A 799 17.59 26.81 41.74
C GLU A 799 18.22 27.13 40.37
N LEU A 800 18.34 26.15 39.48
CA LEU A 800 18.91 26.32 38.15
C LEU A 800 17.89 26.89 37.15
N PRO A 801 18.30 27.84 36.28
CA PRO A 801 17.41 28.58 35.37
C PRO A 801 16.77 27.74 34.24
N HIS A 802 17.11 26.46 34.11
CA HIS A 802 16.55 25.54 33.09
C HIS A 802 15.48 24.58 33.64
N SER A 803 15.01 24.78 34.88
CA SER A 803 13.85 24.10 35.46
C SER A 803 12.58 24.51 34.71
N ALA A 804 11.83 23.54 34.15
CA ALA A 804 10.68 23.82 33.29
C ALA A 804 9.65 24.79 33.92
N PRO A 805 9.23 25.86 33.21
CA PRO A 805 8.20 26.77 33.70
C PRO A 805 6.82 26.11 33.54
N GLY A 806 6.29 25.51 34.60
CA GLY A 806 4.92 24.96 34.57
C GLY A 806 4.55 23.89 35.61
N GLY A 807 5.45 23.50 36.51
CA GLY A 807 5.10 22.57 37.60
C GLY A 807 4.55 23.29 38.82
N ASP A 808 3.43 22.79 39.37
CA ASP A 808 2.82 23.24 40.64
C ASP A 808 3.87 23.50 41.75
N PRO A 809 3.92 24.69 42.39
CA PRO A 809 4.96 25.06 43.36
C PRO A 809 4.87 24.34 44.72
N GLY A 810 3.88 23.47 44.93
CA GLY A 810 3.36 23.17 46.28
C GLY A 810 3.57 21.77 46.87
N GLY A 811 4.37 20.86 46.28
CA GLY A 811 4.53 19.52 46.87
C GLY A 811 5.86 18.86 46.58
N ASP A 812 6.45 18.22 47.58
CA ASP A 812 7.58 17.32 47.42
C ASP A 812 7.16 16.17 46.50
N ARG A 813 7.76 16.12 45.31
CA ARG A 813 7.51 15.06 44.31
C ARG A 813 8.31 13.81 44.64
N ILE A 814 8.39 13.47 45.92
CA ILE A 814 9.09 12.28 46.42
C ILE A 814 8.04 11.38 47.08
N GLU A 815 8.04 10.11 46.72
CA GLU A 815 7.20 9.10 47.40
C GLU A 815 7.99 7.83 47.69
N ALA A 816 7.54 7.10 48.71
CA ALA A 816 8.18 5.88 49.18
C ALA A 816 7.19 4.72 49.21
N HIS A 817 7.64 3.55 48.77
CA HIS A 817 6.87 2.32 48.71
C HIS A 817 7.67 1.15 49.29
N GLU A 818 7.04 0.39 50.18
CA GLU A 818 7.53 -0.90 50.66
C GLU A 818 7.09 -1.99 49.68
N LEU A 819 8.06 -2.78 49.20
CA LEU A 819 7.84 -3.97 48.40
C LEU A 819 7.55 -5.15 49.33
N ARG A 820 6.50 -5.91 49.04
CA ARG A 820 6.13 -7.10 49.82
C ARG A 820 6.05 -8.31 48.93
N ARG A 821 6.72 -9.38 49.35
CA ARG A 821 6.72 -10.69 48.69
C ARG A 821 5.59 -11.56 49.25
N GLY A 822 4.67 -11.98 48.38
CA GLY A 822 3.62 -12.96 48.73
C GLY A 822 4.08 -14.42 48.59
N ASP A 823 3.21 -15.36 48.97
CA ASP A 823 3.47 -16.82 49.04
C ASP A 823 3.82 -17.50 47.70
N ARG A 824 3.66 -16.81 46.57
CA ARG A 824 3.87 -17.35 45.21
C ARG A 824 4.71 -16.44 44.32
N THR A 825 5.77 -15.85 44.89
CA THR A 825 6.72 -14.96 44.20
C THR A 825 6.13 -13.70 43.54
N GLN A 826 4.88 -13.36 43.87
CA GLN A 826 4.24 -12.12 43.45
C GLN A 826 4.63 -10.98 44.39
N TRP A 827 5.06 -9.87 43.78
CA TRP A 827 5.37 -8.63 44.47
C TRP A 827 4.15 -7.71 44.52
N SER A 828 4.01 -6.99 45.62
CA SER A 828 2.99 -5.94 45.80
C SER A 828 3.61 -4.68 46.38
N LEU A 829 3.01 -3.53 46.07
CA LEU A 829 3.47 -2.22 46.54
C LEU A 829 2.56 -1.74 47.68
N ARG A 830 3.17 -1.32 48.78
CA ARG A 830 2.50 -0.58 49.85
C ARG A 830 3.12 0.81 49.95
N ARG A 831 2.33 1.86 49.76
CA ARG A 831 2.77 3.24 50.02
C ARG A 831 3.10 3.43 51.51
N VAL A 832 4.21 4.09 51.79
CA VAL A 832 4.67 4.43 53.13
C VAL A 832 4.58 5.94 53.32
N ASP A 833 4.01 6.37 54.45
CA ASP A 833 3.94 7.79 54.78
C ASP A 833 5.32 8.32 55.17
N ILE A 834 5.72 9.40 54.50
CA ILE A 834 7.04 10.04 54.67
C ILE A 834 7.07 10.99 55.87
N ASP A 835 5.90 11.46 56.34
CA ASP A 835 5.77 12.46 57.41
C ASP A 835 6.02 11.94 58.85
N GLY A 836 6.36 10.66 59.00
CA GLY A 836 6.35 9.96 60.29
C GLY A 836 7.71 9.88 61.00
N GLY A 837 8.08 10.91 61.77
CA GLY A 837 8.88 10.72 63.00
C GLY A 837 10.11 11.60 63.16
N GLN A 838 9.92 12.79 63.74
CA GLN A 838 10.98 13.56 64.38
C GLN A 838 11.59 12.76 65.52
N SER A 839 12.88 12.43 65.44
CA SER A 839 13.65 11.87 66.54
C SER A 839 14.73 12.88 66.93
N GLN A 840 14.91 13.12 68.23
CA GLN A 840 15.66 14.24 68.84
C GLN A 840 17.20 14.18 68.68
N VAL A 841 17.75 13.33 67.81
CA VAL A 841 19.20 13.25 67.59
C VAL A 841 19.57 14.13 66.39
N SER A 842 20.38 15.16 66.60
CA SER A 842 20.96 15.95 65.50
C SER A 842 21.80 15.02 64.62
N PRO A 843 21.41 14.76 63.37
CA PRO A 843 22.16 13.87 62.50
C PRO A 843 23.47 14.56 62.07
N ILE A 844 24.57 13.80 62.05
CA ILE A 844 25.84 14.29 61.48
C ILE A 844 25.57 14.70 60.03
N ASP A 845 25.95 15.92 59.67
CA ASP A 845 25.86 16.45 58.32
C ASP A 845 27.16 16.18 57.57
N VAL A 846 27.08 15.43 56.47
CA VAL A 846 28.20 15.11 55.58
C VAL A 846 27.84 15.64 54.20
N GLN A 847 28.36 16.81 53.85
CA GLN A 847 28.21 17.43 52.54
C GLN A 847 29.47 17.17 51.71
N VAL A 848 29.32 16.93 50.41
CA VAL A 848 30.47 16.73 49.51
C VAL A 848 30.37 17.70 48.34
N ILE A 849 31.46 18.41 48.07
CA ILE A 849 31.60 19.29 46.90
C ILE A 849 32.60 18.65 45.96
N GLY A 850 32.17 18.36 44.73
CA GLY A 850 33.01 17.83 43.66
C GLY A 850 33.33 18.91 42.63
N ASP A 851 34.61 19.05 42.30
CA ASP A 851 35.10 19.97 41.26
C ASP A 851 36.05 19.27 40.26
N THR A 852 36.33 19.94 39.15
CA THR A 852 37.29 19.50 38.13
C THR A 852 38.56 20.36 38.19
N THR A 853 39.72 19.72 38.18
CA THR A 853 40.99 20.43 38.00
C THR A 853 41.15 20.90 36.54
N PRO A 854 42.00 21.92 36.27
CA PRO A 854 42.29 22.37 34.91
C PRO A 854 42.76 21.25 33.96
N ASP A 855 43.40 20.22 34.50
CA ASP A 855 43.88 19.04 33.75
C ASP A 855 42.79 17.96 33.55
N GLY A 856 41.54 18.22 33.96
CA GLY A 856 40.41 17.30 33.87
C GLY A 856 40.34 16.23 34.97
N GLY A 857 41.15 16.36 36.03
CA GLY A 857 41.10 15.48 37.20
C GLY A 857 39.90 15.77 38.09
N LYS A 858 39.36 14.75 38.78
CA LYS A 858 38.25 14.92 39.74
C LYS A 858 38.79 15.19 41.14
N VAL A 859 38.34 16.26 41.78
CA VAL A 859 38.68 16.58 43.17
C VAL A 859 37.42 16.71 44.01
N PHE A 860 37.53 16.35 45.29
CA PHE A 860 36.40 16.40 46.23
C PHE A 860 36.83 17.11 47.53
N SER A 861 35.90 17.87 48.13
CA SER A 861 35.95 18.34 49.51
C SER A 861 34.76 17.78 50.27
N VAL A 862 35.01 17.13 51.40
CA VAL A 862 34.00 16.56 52.30
C VAL A 862 33.89 17.47 53.51
N TYR A 863 32.71 18.03 53.76
CA TYR A 863 32.40 18.85 54.92
C TYR A 863 31.62 18.00 55.93
N VAL A 864 32.14 17.91 57.16
CA VAL A 864 31.49 17.18 58.25
C VAL A 864 31.09 18.19 59.33
N ASN A 865 29.79 18.42 59.50
CA ASN A 865 29.23 19.49 60.36
C ASN A 865 29.92 20.86 60.13
N GLY A 866 30.28 21.16 58.88
CA GLY A 866 30.96 22.40 58.47
C GLY A 866 32.49 22.39 58.52
N ILE A 867 33.13 21.31 59.01
CA ILE A 867 34.59 21.17 58.99
C ILE A 867 35.02 20.55 57.64
N GLU A 868 35.87 21.26 56.90
CA GLU A 868 36.36 20.83 55.58
C GLU A 868 37.47 19.78 55.68
N PHE A 869 37.36 18.74 54.87
CA PHE A 869 38.43 17.82 54.50
C PHE A 869 38.56 17.86 52.98
N SER A 870 39.69 18.30 52.42
CA SER A 870 39.84 18.45 50.97
C SER A 870 40.83 17.46 50.37
N THR A 871 40.67 17.18 49.07
CA THR A 871 41.67 16.40 48.31
C THR A 871 43.04 17.10 48.30
N LEU A 872 43.06 18.43 48.41
CA LEU A 872 44.30 19.22 48.47
C LEU A 872 45.10 18.96 49.76
N GLU A 873 44.41 18.84 50.89
CA GLU A 873 45.05 18.62 52.20
C GLU A 873 45.43 17.15 52.43
N HIS A 874 44.54 16.22 52.05
CA HIS A 874 44.67 14.81 52.43
C HIS A 874 45.00 13.86 51.27
N GLY A 875 45.00 14.35 50.03
CA GLY A 875 45.26 13.54 48.83
C GLY A 875 44.38 12.29 48.78
N GLY A 876 44.99 11.13 48.54
CA GLY A 876 44.30 9.84 48.51
C GLY A 876 43.70 9.38 49.85
N ARG A 877 44.00 10.05 50.97
CA ARG A 877 43.49 9.72 52.31
C ARG A 877 42.29 10.57 52.74
N LEU A 878 41.72 11.37 51.84
CA LEU A 878 40.55 12.23 52.11
C LEU A 878 39.43 11.50 52.88
N PHE A 879 38.91 10.40 52.32
CA PHE A 879 37.78 9.67 52.91
C PHE A 879 38.13 9.03 54.26
N GLU A 880 39.40 8.69 54.49
CA GLU A 880 39.89 8.16 55.76
C GLU A 880 39.95 9.25 56.83
N ALA A 881 40.43 10.45 56.49
CA ALA A 881 40.44 11.61 57.39
C ALA A 881 39.02 12.00 57.82
N ALA A 882 38.09 12.10 56.87
CA ALA A 882 36.70 12.40 57.14
C ALA A 882 36.02 11.29 57.97
N ALA A 883 36.22 10.01 57.64
CA ALA A 883 35.65 8.89 58.41
C ALA A 883 36.17 8.84 59.86
N ARG A 884 37.47 9.10 60.07
CA ARG A 884 38.07 9.17 61.41
C ARG A 884 37.47 10.29 62.25
N HIS A 885 37.25 11.46 61.66
CA HIS A 885 36.59 12.58 62.33
C HIS A 885 35.13 12.25 62.69
N ILE A 886 34.38 11.64 61.77
CA ILE A 886 33.01 11.19 62.03
C ILE A 886 32.96 10.18 63.18
N LEU A 887 33.89 9.23 63.25
CA LEU A 887 33.95 8.23 64.32
C LEU A 887 34.18 8.87 65.70
N GLN A 888 35.03 9.89 65.80
CA GLN A 888 35.31 10.61 67.05
C GLN A 888 34.10 11.38 67.60
N MET A 889 33.20 11.84 66.72
CA MET A 889 31.98 12.56 67.13
C MET A 889 30.85 11.64 67.62
N ARG A 890 30.93 10.33 67.36
CA ARG A 890 29.87 9.40 67.76
C ARG A 890 30.00 9.10 69.25
N SER A 891 28.95 9.38 70.01
CA SER A 891 28.86 9.29 71.47
C SER A 891 29.13 7.90 72.08
N SER A 892 29.34 6.88 71.26
CA SER A 892 29.63 5.50 71.67
C SER A 892 30.57 4.75 70.70
N ALA A 893 31.31 5.47 69.85
CA ALA A 893 32.03 4.88 68.70
C ALA A 893 31.15 3.96 67.83
N ALA A 894 29.83 4.15 67.87
CA ALA A 894 28.86 3.32 67.16
C ALA A 894 29.21 3.23 65.68
N THR A 895 29.10 2.03 65.13
CA THR A 895 29.74 1.67 63.87
C THR A 895 28.79 1.63 62.67
N TYR A 896 27.62 2.25 62.80
CA TYR A 896 26.63 2.30 61.72
C TYR A 896 27.17 3.03 60.48
N PRO A 897 26.69 2.72 59.26
CA PRO A 897 27.20 3.32 58.03
C PRO A 897 27.14 4.86 58.03
N ILE A 898 28.15 5.48 57.45
CA ILE A 898 28.19 6.91 57.13
C ILE A 898 27.32 7.12 55.88
N HIS A 899 26.37 8.04 56.00
CA HIS A 899 25.51 8.47 54.91
C HIS A 899 25.84 9.92 54.54
N VAL A 900 25.93 10.19 53.24
CA VAL A 900 26.12 11.54 52.71
C VAL A 900 24.77 12.24 52.69
N SER A 901 24.69 13.41 53.33
CA SER A 901 23.46 14.20 53.40
C SER A 901 23.30 15.16 52.23
N ASP A 902 24.37 15.56 51.56
CA ASP A 902 24.30 16.45 50.40
C ASP A 902 25.52 16.31 49.48
N ILE A 903 25.32 16.51 48.16
CA ILE A 903 26.39 16.54 47.15
C ILE A 903 26.15 17.69 46.18
N ASP A 904 27.15 18.56 46.02
CA ASP A 904 27.22 19.55 44.96
C ASP A 904 28.33 19.18 43.95
N LEU A 905 28.08 19.37 42.65
CA LEU A 905 28.97 18.94 41.58
C LEU A 905 29.14 20.04 40.54
N ALA A 906 30.38 20.32 40.17
CA ALA A 906 30.69 21.19 39.04
C ALA A 906 30.17 20.62 37.70
N PRO A 907 29.78 21.47 36.73
CA PRO A 907 29.26 21.04 35.42
C PRO A 907 30.09 19.97 34.70
N GLY A 908 31.43 20.03 34.81
CA GLY A 908 32.35 19.07 34.20
C GLY A 908 32.23 17.64 34.74
N LEU A 909 31.56 17.43 35.88
CA LEU A 909 31.42 16.12 36.52
C LEU A 909 30.13 15.37 36.15
N PHE A 910 29.19 16.01 35.45
CA PHE A 910 27.94 15.36 35.02
C PHE A 910 28.14 14.41 33.83
N GLY A 911 29.24 14.53 33.09
CA GLY A 911 29.64 13.58 32.05
C GLY A 911 28.66 13.44 30.87
N THR A 912 27.77 14.41 30.67
CA THR A 912 26.81 14.45 29.56
C THR A 912 27.36 15.27 28.40
N GLU A 913 27.14 14.80 27.17
CA GLU A 913 27.34 15.58 25.94
C GLU A 913 26.36 16.77 25.97
N ASP A 914 26.91 17.98 26.12
CA ASP A 914 26.24 19.29 26.05
C ASP A 914 24.99 19.56 26.93
N SER A 915 25.11 20.50 27.87
CA SER A 915 24.04 21.40 28.35
C SER A 915 22.74 20.82 28.94
N TRP A 916 22.68 19.52 29.28
CA TRP A 916 21.52 18.97 29.98
C TRP A 916 21.43 19.52 31.40
N PRO A 917 20.22 19.84 31.90
CA PRO A 917 20.05 20.15 33.31
C PRO A 917 20.44 18.94 34.15
N PRO A 918 21.00 19.15 35.36
CA PRO A 918 21.46 18.06 36.21
C PRO A 918 20.28 17.17 36.62
N GLN A 919 20.56 15.87 36.70
CA GLN A 919 19.56 14.82 36.92
C GLN A 919 19.91 14.06 38.21
N THR A 920 18.91 13.74 39.03
CA THR A 920 19.10 13.14 40.37
C THR A 920 19.94 11.86 40.34
N ILE A 921 19.80 11.03 39.30
CA ILE A 921 20.58 9.79 39.15
C ILE A 921 22.10 10.00 39.16
N VAL A 922 22.59 11.14 38.67
CA VAL A 922 24.04 11.44 38.66
C VAL A 922 24.54 11.63 40.09
N TYR A 923 23.81 12.40 40.90
CA TYR A 923 24.13 12.61 42.31
C TYR A 923 24.04 11.31 43.11
N LEU A 924 23.03 10.48 42.88
CA LEU A 924 22.90 9.18 43.55
C LEU A 924 24.09 8.24 43.25
N ARG A 925 24.61 8.25 42.03
CA ARG A 925 25.82 7.48 41.66
C ARG A 925 27.07 7.96 42.41
N TYR A 926 27.25 9.28 42.52
CA TYR A 926 28.34 9.85 43.32
C TYR A 926 28.16 9.54 44.81
N LYS A 927 26.94 9.67 45.35
CA LYS A 927 26.58 9.29 46.72
C LYS A 927 27.01 7.88 47.03
N LYS A 928 26.60 6.90 46.21
CA LYS A 928 26.98 5.49 46.38
C LYS A 928 28.49 5.31 46.44
N THR A 929 29.21 5.86 45.45
CA THR A 929 30.67 5.70 45.36
C THR A 929 31.40 6.33 46.55
N ILE A 930 30.93 7.50 47.01
CA ILE A 930 31.55 8.22 48.14
C ILE A 930 31.22 7.52 49.47
N GLU A 931 29.96 7.09 49.66
CA GLU A 931 29.55 6.32 50.84
C GLU A 931 30.31 4.99 50.93
N GLU A 932 30.51 4.27 49.82
CA GLU A 932 31.33 3.06 49.78
C GLU A 932 32.75 3.36 50.28
N ARG A 933 33.41 4.41 49.78
CA ARG A 933 34.76 4.80 50.21
C ARG A 933 34.82 5.24 51.68
N LEU A 934 33.85 6.00 52.17
CA LEU A 934 33.76 6.43 53.56
C LEU A 934 33.54 5.24 54.49
N ASN A 935 32.69 4.29 54.10
CA ASN A 935 32.38 3.12 54.90
C ASN A 935 33.51 2.07 54.87
N GLU A 936 34.19 1.87 53.74
CA GLU A 936 35.42 1.06 53.66
C GLU A 936 36.54 1.65 54.52
N ALA A 937 36.66 2.98 54.57
CA ALA A 937 37.60 3.63 55.46
C ALA A 937 37.19 3.46 56.93
N LEU A 938 35.90 3.58 57.24
CA LEU A 938 35.37 3.32 58.58
C LEU A 938 35.64 1.87 59.04
N GLU A 939 35.43 0.87 58.18
CA GLU A 939 35.75 -0.53 58.49
C GLU A 939 37.25 -0.76 58.75
N ARG A 940 38.12 -0.14 57.93
CA ARG A 940 39.57 -0.23 58.15
C ARG A 940 39.99 0.37 59.50
N LEU A 941 39.42 1.52 59.86
CA LEU A 941 39.67 2.17 61.15
C LEU A 941 39.17 1.32 62.34
N LYS A 942 38.07 0.56 62.18
CA LYS A 942 37.62 -0.42 63.18
C LYS A 942 38.65 -1.54 63.37
N GLY A 943 39.24 -2.04 62.28
CA GLY A 943 40.27 -3.09 62.31
C GLY A 943 41.54 -2.65 63.06
N GLU A 944 41.94 -1.39 62.91
CA GLU A 944 43.11 -0.81 63.60
C GLU A 944 42.85 -0.56 65.10
N THR A 945 41.61 -0.22 65.48
CA THR A 945 41.23 0.04 66.88
C THR A 945 41.05 -1.24 67.72
N ASN A 946 40.78 -2.39 67.09
CA ASN A 946 40.67 -3.70 67.75
C ASN A 946 42.00 -4.48 67.82
N ALA A 947 43.07 -4.01 67.16
CA ALA A 947 44.39 -4.63 67.14
C ALA A 947 45.39 -4.02 68.15
N THR A 948 44.98 -2.96 68.85
CA THR A 948 45.63 -2.33 70.01
C THR A 948 44.87 -2.65 71.28
#